data_AF-A0A7Y3MJX2-F1
#
_entry.id   AF-A0A7Y3MJX2-F1
#
_cell.length_a   1.000
_cell.length_b   1.000
_cell.length_c   1.000
_cell.angle_alpha   90.00
_cell.angle_beta   90.00
_cell.angle_gamma   90.00
#
_symmetry.space_group_name_H-M   'P 1'
#
loop_
_entity.id
_entity.type
_entity.pdbx_description
1 polymer ?
#
loop_
_entity_poly.entity_id
_entity_poly.type
_entity_poly.pdbx_seq_one_letter_code
_entity_poly.pdbx_strand_id
1 'polypeptide(L)'
;MKLLMVVSITWLLSACTGGSGESTSPQQGLNFTSNPNDPPTQAATAVNYNGPDPRDQSVRDFKLFFWDEVTKPSIGCSSCHMQDGSGTRWFARNDNINTAFDDTLPVVNLADPASSALVARVASGHNCWVNDLTLCRDTLTEFISNWANGVQATTASSVALVGPAGQLPSGAVNFPESSSAFANTVYPLLTANCAGCHSDAVPVAQQQTPLFAHSNIDTAYEAAKTKIDVSVIEDSRLVVRLRDEAHNCWDVCADNAAEMLAQIDALLPDNADPVDPNLVTSMALRMQADGIQASSGGRIETHVIAQYEFRLGEGNRVDDRSSVAPLMPLTLIGDYEWQQNWGIKFNDGRAQASVNNSSKLFNELTGTGEYTIETWVFPANVTQDNNARIVSYSGGTTARNFTLGQSLYNYEAHNRSSVTDTNGLPALITDDGDEDAQAALQHVVVTFHPDVGRKIYVNGVDTGDTDLQGGGNFNNWDSDFALVLGNEVSGNRPWQGTMRFLAIHKRALSASDIQTNFDAGVGQKYFLMFRLHTLNANNGDPDSFLVFTVSQYDNYSYLFSEPFYFVPGQSSVPTPFTMRGLRIGVNGKVPTVGQAFATLDMTIDDTNYNADTGHPVSARGTLVGLELGADLDQFFISFEQLGNESNVFVEATFDAPVFTGSGLEYSDIGLRNFMEIRESFAQLTGIDSATPAVRDTYDLVVQQLPSSEDILGFLSAHQMGVAQLAITYCGEMIDSQAARSSLGITLTEDVTGNVADEHNKSVADWDTQYIDPLLVAGLNSNLLVQPDMTNAKNIIHHLLFEDVDGIAEIDATNNPVPDGLARCSGAGCTGNTAIAAKAACAAMLGSSAVTLQ
;
A
#
# COMPACT_ATOMS: atom_id res chain seq x y z
N MET A 1 39.58 62.25 -32.58
CA MET A 1 39.94 63.26 -31.57
C MET A 1 38.65 63.92 -31.07
N LYS A 2 38.28 63.66 -29.79
CA LYS A 2 37.26 64.34 -28.95
C LYS A 2 35.78 64.24 -29.39
N LEU A 3 34.76 64.14 -28.53
CA LEU A 3 34.59 63.86 -27.10
C LEU A 3 33.05 63.89 -26.82
N LEU A 4 32.54 62.97 -25.99
CA LEU A 4 31.32 62.98 -25.14
C LEU A 4 29.93 63.37 -25.71
N MET A 5 28.92 62.51 -25.51
CA MET A 5 27.99 62.61 -24.36
C MET A 5 27.24 61.29 -24.12
N VAL A 6 27.11 60.94 -22.84
CA VAL A 6 26.58 59.70 -22.26
C VAL A 6 25.08 59.84 -22.00
N VAL A 7 24.29 58.80 -22.31
CA VAL A 7 22.96 58.57 -21.71
C VAL A 7 22.91 57.12 -21.23
N SER A 8 22.81 56.96 -19.91
CA SER A 8 22.64 55.69 -19.19
C SER A 8 21.15 55.38 -19.04
N ILE A 9 20.72 54.19 -19.44
CA ILE A 9 19.47 53.56 -18.99
C ILE A 9 19.85 52.17 -18.47
N THR A 10 19.81 52.02 -17.15
CA THR A 10 20.02 50.78 -16.41
C THR A 10 18.66 50.12 -16.22
N TRP A 11 18.43 48.96 -16.84
CA TRP A 11 17.37 48.04 -16.45
C TRP A 11 17.99 46.96 -15.56
N LEU A 12 17.64 46.96 -14.28
CA LEU A 12 17.86 45.85 -13.36
C LEU A 12 16.65 44.92 -13.48
N LEU A 13 16.83 43.80 -14.18
CA LEU A 13 15.96 42.63 -14.09
C LEU A 13 16.43 41.81 -12.88
N SER A 14 15.62 41.76 -11.83
CA SER A 14 15.77 40.80 -10.73
C SER A 14 15.22 39.45 -11.17
N ALA A 15 16.10 38.46 -11.16
CA ALA A 15 15.80 37.06 -11.46
C ALA A 15 14.86 36.43 -10.42
N CYS A 16 13.97 35.55 -10.89
CA CYS A 16 13.32 34.54 -10.07
C CYS A 16 14.35 33.47 -9.72
N THR A 17 14.74 33.37 -8.45
CA THR A 17 15.50 32.26 -7.89
C THR A 17 14.53 31.26 -7.26
N GLY A 18 14.43 30.07 -7.84
CA GLY A 18 13.81 28.91 -7.20
C GLY A 18 14.91 28.03 -6.58
N GLY A 19 14.74 27.67 -5.31
CA GLY A 19 15.67 26.80 -4.60
C GLY A 19 15.27 26.57 -3.14
N SER A 20 15.05 25.30 -2.81
CA SER A 20 15.38 24.60 -1.55
C SER A 20 15.05 25.27 -0.20
N GLY A 21 14.12 24.65 0.55
CA GLY A 21 14.33 24.33 1.97
C GLY A 21 14.47 25.48 2.97
N GLU A 22 13.96 26.67 2.69
CA GLU A 22 13.84 27.74 3.67
C GLU A 22 12.38 27.99 4.01
N SER A 23 12.06 28.14 5.29
CA SER A 23 10.72 28.40 5.79
C SER A 23 10.07 29.51 4.96
N THR A 24 9.05 29.16 4.19
CA THR A 24 8.23 30.13 3.50
C THR A 24 7.63 31.03 4.57
N SER A 25 8.03 32.30 4.57
CA SER A 25 7.26 33.33 5.25
C SER A 25 5.81 33.11 4.84
N PRO A 26 4.87 33.00 5.79
CA PRO A 26 3.47 32.87 5.43
C PRO A 26 3.15 33.97 4.43
N GLN A 27 2.39 33.64 3.37
CA GLN A 27 1.61 34.65 2.66
C GLN A 27 1.08 35.59 3.73
N GLN A 28 1.36 36.89 3.60
CA GLN A 28 0.89 37.87 4.56
C GLN A 28 -0.62 37.76 4.63
N GLY A 29 -1.12 36.93 5.55
CA GLY A 29 -2.46 37.03 6.06
C GLY A 29 -2.59 38.48 6.48
N LEU A 30 -3.63 39.14 5.98
CA LEU A 30 -3.93 40.53 6.30
C LEU A 30 -3.95 40.64 7.83
N ASN A 31 -2.80 41.02 8.40
CA ASN A 31 -2.57 40.99 9.82
C ASN A 31 -3.16 42.29 10.34
N PHE A 32 -4.43 42.23 10.76
CA PHE A 32 -5.09 43.32 11.46
C PHE A 32 -4.46 43.46 12.84
N THR A 33 -3.23 43.98 12.89
CA THR A 33 -2.66 44.49 14.14
C THR A 33 -3.46 45.74 14.48
N SER A 34 -4.30 45.63 15.50
CA SER A 34 -4.99 46.77 16.08
C SER A 34 -3.94 47.77 16.56
N ASN A 35 -4.02 48.99 16.04
CA ASN A 35 -3.25 50.11 16.56
C ASN A 35 -3.72 50.34 18.01
N PRO A 36 -2.82 50.41 19.02
CA PRO A 36 -3.20 50.60 20.42
C PRO A 36 -3.88 51.96 20.71
N ASN A 37 -4.10 52.80 19.69
CA ASN A 37 -4.77 54.09 19.77
C ASN A 37 -6.16 54.14 19.12
N ASP A 38 -6.70 53.02 18.62
CA ASP A 38 -8.09 53.02 18.13
C ASP A 38 -9.10 53.04 19.29
N PRO A 39 -10.19 53.84 19.21
CA PRO A 39 -11.29 53.75 20.18
C PRO A 39 -11.85 52.32 20.16
N PRO A 40 -12.38 51.78 21.27
CA PRO A 40 -12.90 50.43 21.31
C PRO A 40 -14.12 50.34 20.37
N THR A 41 -13.90 49.89 19.14
CA THR A 41 -14.97 49.41 18.28
C THR A 41 -15.50 48.14 18.93
N GLN A 42 -16.83 48.07 19.09
CA GLN A 42 -17.48 46.90 19.66
C GLN A 42 -16.97 45.66 18.93
N ALA A 43 -16.36 44.72 19.66
CA ALA A 43 -15.98 43.43 19.11
C ALA A 43 -17.26 42.78 18.56
N ALA A 44 -17.41 42.77 17.24
CA ALA A 44 -18.52 42.08 16.59
C ALA A 44 -18.40 40.60 16.94
N THR A 45 -19.47 40.02 17.48
CA THR A 45 -19.54 38.58 17.76
C THR A 45 -19.39 37.79 16.46
N ALA A 46 -18.66 36.67 16.51
CA ALA A 46 -18.57 35.74 15.38
C ALA A 46 -19.98 35.33 14.93
N VAL A 47 -20.26 35.48 13.63
CA VAL A 47 -21.56 35.17 13.06
C VAL A 47 -21.55 33.71 12.60
N ASN A 48 -22.30 32.87 13.30
CA ASN A 48 -22.53 31.49 12.86
C ASN A 48 -23.72 31.45 11.90
N TYR A 49 -23.58 30.69 10.81
CA TYR A 49 -24.67 30.43 9.88
C TYR A 49 -25.65 29.39 10.48
N ASN A 50 -26.94 29.72 10.50
CA ASN A 50 -27.99 28.89 11.13
C ASN A 50 -29.15 28.59 10.15
N GLY A 51 -28.94 28.80 8.85
CA GLY A 51 -29.99 28.68 7.83
C GLY A 51 -29.96 27.39 6.99
N PRO A 52 -30.87 27.26 6.01
CA PRO A 52 -30.89 26.14 5.06
C PRO A 52 -29.68 26.13 4.11
N ASP A 53 -29.42 25.01 3.45
CA ASP A 53 -28.28 24.88 2.55
C ASP A 53 -28.37 25.79 1.30
N PRO A 54 -27.23 26.17 0.69
CA PRO A 54 -27.22 26.79 -0.63
C PRO A 54 -28.01 25.95 -1.63
N ARG A 55 -28.92 26.57 -2.38
CA ARG A 55 -29.81 25.88 -3.33
C ARG A 55 -29.10 25.40 -4.60
N ASP A 56 -27.93 25.97 -4.90
CA ASP A 56 -27.11 25.69 -6.07
C ASP A 56 -25.66 26.15 -5.86
N GLN A 57 -24.78 25.80 -6.81
CA GLN A 57 -23.37 26.16 -6.76
C GLN A 57 -23.14 27.68 -6.73
N SER A 58 -23.98 28.49 -7.38
CA SER A 58 -23.80 29.94 -7.40
C SER A 58 -24.04 30.57 -6.02
N VAL A 59 -25.03 30.07 -5.27
CA VAL A 59 -25.25 30.47 -3.87
C VAL A 59 -24.13 29.94 -2.97
N ARG A 60 -23.56 28.77 -3.28
CA ARG A 60 -22.42 28.22 -2.55
C ARG A 60 -21.17 29.09 -2.74
N ASP A 61 -20.81 29.42 -3.97
CA ASP A 61 -19.67 30.30 -4.27
C ASP A 61 -19.87 31.69 -3.64
N PHE A 62 -21.09 32.21 -3.64
CA PHE A 62 -21.42 33.43 -2.90
C PHE A 62 -21.14 33.28 -1.41
N LYS A 63 -21.58 32.17 -0.79
CA LYS A 63 -21.32 31.92 0.62
C LYS A 63 -19.82 31.95 0.90
N LEU A 64 -19.07 31.18 0.12
CA LEU A 64 -17.65 30.92 0.31
C LEU A 64 -16.77 32.14 0.09
N PHE A 65 -16.99 32.84 -1.04
CA PHE A 65 -16.08 33.89 -1.48
C PHE A 65 -16.52 35.29 -1.07
N PHE A 66 -17.77 35.46 -0.62
CA PHE A 66 -18.30 36.76 -0.25
C PHE A 66 -18.94 36.76 1.15
N TRP A 67 -19.93 35.92 1.42
CA TRP A 67 -20.68 35.97 2.68
C TRP A 67 -19.81 35.67 3.91
N ASP A 68 -19.02 34.59 3.86
CA ASP A 68 -18.11 34.19 4.93
C ASP A 68 -17.06 35.27 5.20
N GLU A 69 -16.68 36.05 4.18
CA GLU A 69 -15.75 37.17 4.32
C GLU A 69 -16.40 38.40 4.97
N VAL A 70 -17.55 38.86 4.47
CA VAL A 70 -18.21 40.08 4.96
C VAL A 70 -18.83 39.92 6.36
N THR A 71 -19.02 38.68 6.81
CA THR A 71 -19.50 38.36 8.16
C THR A 71 -18.40 38.26 9.20
N LYS A 72 -17.12 38.25 8.79
CA LYS A 72 -15.99 38.26 9.72
C LYS A 72 -16.08 39.48 10.65
N PRO A 73 -15.84 39.31 11.96
CA PRO A 73 -15.79 40.41 12.91
C PRO A 73 -14.87 41.57 12.50
N SER A 74 -13.77 41.25 11.80
CA SER A 74 -12.81 42.23 11.29
C SER A 74 -13.34 43.10 10.15
N ILE A 75 -14.35 42.63 9.41
CA ILE A 75 -15.01 43.39 8.33
C ILE A 75 -16.23 44.14 8.86
N GLY A 76 -16.98 43.52 9.77
CA GLY A 76 -18.03 44.17 10.55
C GLY A 76 -19.34 44.49 9.81
N CYS A 77 -19.51 44.08 8.55
CA CYS A 77 -20.75 44.37 7.80
C CYS A 77 -21.99 43.72 8.42
N SER A 78 -21.83 42.57 9.08
CA SER A 78 -22.92 41.83 9.73
C SER A 78 -23.65 42.61 10.81
N SER A 79 -23.00 43.55 11.51
CA SER A 79 -23.66 44.33 12.57
C SER A 79 -24.85 45.16 12.07
N CYS A 80 -24.84 45.54 10.79
CA CYS A 80 -25.88 46.33 10.15
C CYS A 80 -26.66 45.53 9.09
N HIS A 81 -26.04 44.55 8.45
CA HIS A 81 -26.58 43.85 7.29
C HIS A 81 -27.06 42.41 7.59
N MET A 82 -27.18 42.02 8.87
CA MET A 82 -27.94 40.83 9.31
C MET A 82 -29.46 41.08 9.26
N GLN A 83 -30.28 40.04 9.33
CA GLN A 83 -31.75 40.08 9.15
C GLN A 83 -32.52 41.01 10.12
N ASP A 84 -31.91 41.42 11.23
CA ASP A 84 -32.47 42.37 12.20
C ASP A 84 -31.63 43.66 12.33
N GLY A 85 -30.67 43.86 11.43
CA GLY A 85 -29.78 45.02 11.41
C GLY A 85 -30.44 46.27 10.83
N SER A 86 -29.78 47.42 11.01
CA SER A 86 -30.26 48.73 10.53
C SER A 86 -30.03 48.99 9.04
N GLY A 87 -29.45 48.03 8.30
CA GLY A 87 -29.13 48.13 6.88
C GLY A 87 -30.36 48.07 5.97
N THR A 88 -30.24 48.60 4.75
CA THR A 88 -31.29 48.57 3.71
C THR A 88 -31.25 47.32 2.81
N ARG A 89 -30.25 46.47 3.04
CA ARG A 89 -29.96 45.20 2.36
C ARG A 89 -29.42 44.24 3.42
N TRP A 90 -29.76 42.95 3.30
CA TRP A 90 -29.46 41.90 4.26
C TRP A 90 -28.52 40.84 3.66
N PHE A 91 -27.48 41.29 2.94
CA PHE A 91 -26.50 40.41 2.32
C PHE A 91 -25.63 39.63 3.32
N ALA A 92 -25.62 40.03 4.60
CA ALA A 92 -24.87 39.36 5.66
C ALA A 92 -25.79 38.61 6.65
N ARG A 93 -27.05 38.36 6.27
CA ARG A 93 -27.99 37.58 7.08
C ARG A 93 -27.50 36.15 7.29
N ASN A 94 -27.72 35.60 8.47
CA ASN A 94 -27.21 34.28 8.85
C ASN A 94 -28.30 33.22 9.03
N ASP A 95 -29.55 33.59 8.80
CA ASP A 95 -30.72 32.71 8.90
C ASP A 95 -31.12 32.06 7.56
N ASN A 96 -30.70 32.62 6.41
CA ASN A 96 -30.91 32.04 5.08
C ASN A 96 -29.96 32.59 4.01
N ILE A 97 -29.04 31.77 3.54
CA ILE A 97 -28.02 32.13 2.55
C ILE A 97 -28.60 32.36 1.15
N ASN A 98 -29.67 31.63 0.79
CA ASN A 98 -30.34 31.79 -0.50
C ASN A 98 -30.98 33.18 -0.61
N THR A 99 -31.60 33.64 0.47
CA THR A 99 -32.17 34.99 0.54
C THR A 99 -31.06 36.06 0.61
N ALA A 100 -29.93 35.76 1.26
CA ALA A 100 -28.78 36.66 1.30
C ALA A 100 -28.21 36.90 -0.10
N PHE A 101 -28.07 35.82 -0.88
CA PHE A 101 -27.65 35.85 -2.26
C PHE A 101 -28.59 36.69 -3.13
N ASP A 102 -29.90 36.39 -3.06
CA ASP A 102 -30.92 37.10 -3.84
C ASP A 102 -30.95 38.60 -3.56
N ASP A 103 -30.67 39.03 -2.32
CA ASP A 103 -30.62 40.44 -1.94
C ASP A 103 -29.26 41.11 -2.25
N THR A 104 -28.21 40.33 -2.51
CA THR A 104 -26.88 40.83 -2.90
C THR A 104 -26.78 41.10 -4.40
N LEU A 105 -27.38 40.24 -5.23
CA LEU A 105 -27.30 40.35 -6.69
C LEU A 105 -27.63 41.76 -7.24
N PRO A 106 -28.62 42.52 -6.73
CA PRO A 106 -28.92 43.85 -7.25
C PRO A 106 -27.86 44.93 -6.97
N VAL A 107 -26.90 44.67 -6.07
CA VAL A 107 -25.88 45.65 -5.65
C VAL A 107 -24.46 45.25 -6.02
N VAL A 108 -24.29 44.12 -6.71
CA VAL A 108 -23.02 43.57 -7.17
C VAL A 108 -23.04 43.36 -8.69
N ASN A 109 -21.93 43.66 -9.34
CA ASN A 109 -21.70 43.36 -10.75
C ASN A 109 -20.62 42.29 -10.88
N LEU A 110 -21.00 41.04 -11.12
CA LEU A 110 -20.05 39.93 -11.23
C LEU A 110 -19.18 40.02 -12.51
N ALA A 111 -19.67 40.67 -13.57
CA ALA A 111 -18.91 40.83 -14.81
C ALA A 111 -17.85 41.95 -14.71
N ASP A 112 -18.05 42.91 -13.80
CA ASP A 112 -17.10 43.98 -13.49
C ASP A 112 -17.16 44.29 -11.98
N PRO A 113 -16.47 43.48 -11.15
CA PRO A 113 -16.52 43.58 -9.70
C PRO A 113 -16.29 44.99 -9.14
N ALA A 114 -15.36 45.74 -9.75
CA ALA A 114 -14.98 47.07 -9.31
C ALA A 114 -16.10 48.12 -9.51
N SER A 115 -17.03 47.91 -10.45
CA SER A 115 -18.19 48.80 -10.66
C SER A 115 -19.41 48.45 -9.81
N SER A 116 -19.30 47.46 -8.91
CA SER A 116 -20.38 47.09 -7.99
C SER A 116 -20.82 48.27 -7.11
N ALA A 117 -22.13 48.46 -6.97
CA ALA A 117 -22.69 49.52 -6.14
C ALA A 117 -22.26 49.40 -4.66
N LEU A 118 -22.09 48.17 -4.17
CA LEU A 118 -21.56 47.89 -2.84
C LEU A 118 -20.11 48.40 -2.67
N VAL A 119 -19.25 48.13 -3.65
CA VAL A 119 -17.84 48.59 -3.68
C VAL A 119 -17.78 50.11 -3.70
N ALA A 120 -18.57 50.75 -4.58
CA ALA A 120 -18.67 52.21 -4.66
C ALA A 120 -19.16 52.83 -3.34
N ARG A 121 -20.06 52.15 -2.63
CA ARG A 121 -20.57 52.61 -1.34
C ARG A 121 -19.48 52.61 -0.27
N VAL A 122 -18.69 51.54 -0.14
CA VAL A 122 -17.59 51.48 0.83
C VAL A 122 -16.46 52.43 0.46
N ALA A 123 -16.12 52.54 -0.84
CA ALA A 123 -15.16 53.52 -1.34
C ALA A 123 -15.56 54.97 -1.04
N SER A 124 -16.85 55.26 -0.85
CA SER A 124 -17.36 56.57 -0.43
C SER A 124 -17.27 56.84 1.08
N GLY A 125 -16.67 55.93 1.86
CA GLY A 125 -16.47 56.08 3.31
C GLY A 125 -17.50 55.34 4.17
N HIS A 126 -18.32 54.45 3.60
CA HIS A 126 -19.32 53.71 4.37
C HIS A 126 -18.67 52.56 5.16
N ASN A 127 -18.45 52.76 6.46
CA ASN A 127 -18.01 51.74 7.43
C ASN A 127 -16.81 50.88 6.96
N CYS A 128 -15.81 51.52 6.36
CA CYS A 128 -14.54 50.88 6.07
C CYS A 128 -13.86 50.48 7.39
N TRP A 129 -13.44 49.22 7.49
CA TRP A 129 -12.88 48.61 8.71
C TRP A 129 -11.40 48.97 8.96
N VAL A 130 -10.79 49.70 8.04
CA VAL A 130 -9.44 50.27 8.17
C VAL A 130 -9.44 51.73 7.76
N ASN A 131 -8.42 52.50 8.16
CA ASN A 131 -8.29 53.92 7.80
C ASN A 131 -7.77 54.14 6.36
N ASP A 132 -8.01 53.19 5.44
CA ASP A 132 -7.67 53.28 4.03
C ASP A 132 -8.86 52.81 3.17
N LEU A 133 -9.57 53.78 2.58
CA LEU A 133 -10.74 53.52 1.73
C LEU A 133 -10.38 52.75 0.45
N THR A 134 -9.13 52.87 -0.01
CA THR A 134 -8.62 52.14 -1.18
C THR A 134 -8.50 50.67 -0.85
N LEU A 135 -7.94 50.34 0.32
CA LEU A 135 -7.80 48.97 0.78
C LEU A 135 -9.17 48.30 0.97
N CYS A 136 -10.13 48.96 1.63
CA CYS A 136 -11.48 48.39 1.77
C CYS A 136 -12.19 48.17 0.42
N ARG A 137 -12.04 49.11 -0.53
CA ARG A 137 -12.57 48.98 -1.88
C ARG A 137 -11.96 47.76 -2.58
N ASP A 138 -10.64 47.63 -2.53
CA ASP A 138 -9.91 46.59 -3.24
C ASP A 138 -10.20 45.22 -2.63
N THR A 139 -10.27 45.11 -1.30
CA THR A 139 -10.69 43.89 -0.61
C THR A 139 -12.10 43.45 -0.99
N LEU A 140 -13.10 44.35 -1.04
CA LEU A 140 -14.44 43.97 -1.50
C LEU A 140 -14.48 43.61 -2.99
N THR A 141 -13.67 44.29 -3.80
CA THR A 141 -13.52 43.97 -5.22
C THR A 141 -12.95 42.56 -5.37
N GLU A 142 -11.98 42.18 -4.54
CA GLU A 142 -11.39 40.85 -4.51
C GLU A 142 -12.41 39.78 -4.09
N PHE A 143 -13.20 40.02 -3.04
CA PHE A 143 -14.26 39.08 -2.62
C PHE A 143 -15.28 38.83 -3.75
N ILE A 144 -15.73 39.90 -4.41
CA ILE A 144 -16.66 39.79 -5.54
C ILE A 144 -15.98 39.14 -6.76
N SER A 145 -14.70 39.42 -7.00
CA SER A 145 -13.94 38.78 -8.07
C SER A 145 -13.80 37.27 -7.83
N ASN A 146 -13.49 36.86 -6.61
CA ASN A 146 -13.38 35.46 -6.24
C ASN A 146 -14.74 34.76 -6.33
N TRP A 147 -15.82 35.43 -5.93
CA TRP A 147 -17.17 34.93 -6.13
C TRP A 147 -17.51 34.78 -7.63
N ALA A 148 -17.18 35.77 -8.45
CA ALA A 148 -17.45 35.73 -9.89
C ALA A 148 -16.63 34.65 -10.62
N ASN A 149 -15.39 34.45 -10.21
CA ASN A 149 -14.49 33.44 -10.78
C ASN A 149 -14.81 32.03 -10.29
N GLY A 150 -15.45 31.90 -9.13
CA GLY A 150 -15.76 30.62 -8.51
C GLY A 150 -14.50 29.86 -8.05
N VAL A 151 -14.65 28.54 -7.89
CA VAL A 151 -13.53 27.66 -7.55
C VAL A 151 -12.52 27.60 -8.70
N GLN A 152 -11.24 27.83 -8.40
CA GLN A 152 -10.17 27.70 -9.39
C GLN A 152 -10.11 26.28 -9.95
N ALA A 153 -9.80 26.16 -11.24
CA ALA A 153 -9.52 24.85 -11.85
C ALA A 153 -8.35 24.16 -11.14
N THR A 154 -8.49 22.86 -10.90
CA THR A 154 -7.42 22.02 -10.39
C THR A 154 -6.31 21.93 -11.44
N THR A 155 -5.06 21.96 -10.97
CA THR A 155 -3.89 21.77 -11.82
C THR A 155 -2.97 20.74 -11.18
N ALA A 156 -2.47 19.83 -12.01
CA ALA A 156 -1.43 18.92 -11.59
C ALA A 156 -0.17 19.71 -11.21
N SER A 157 0.43 19.32 -10.09
CA SER A 157 1.78 19.75 -9.71
C SER A 157 2.78 19.38 -10.80
N SER A 158 3.76 20.23 -11.04
CA SER A 158 4.87 19.93 -11.94
C SER A 158 6.18 19.84 -11.16
N VAL A 159 7.03 18.91 -11.57
CA VAL A 159 8.39 18.78 -11.04
C VAL A 159 9.32 19.46 -12.03
N ALA A 160 10.05 20.48 -11.58
CA ALA A 160 11.07 21.12 -12.40
C ALA A 160 12.25 20.15 -12.58
N LEU A 161 12.46 19.68 -13.81
CA LEU A 161 13.57 18.82 -14.17
C LEU A 161 14.84 19.64 -14.35
N VAL A 162 15.70 19.63 -13.34
CA VAL A 162 17.02 20.29 -13.34
C VAL A 162 18.10 19.22 -13.33
N GLY A 163 18.92 19.21 -14.37
CA GLY A 163 20.01 18.23 -14.49
C GLY A 163 21.00 18.31 -13.32
N PRO A 164 21.36 17.18 -12.69
CA PRO A 164 22.36 17.14 -11.62
C PRO A 164 23.78 17.43 -12.16
N ALA A 165 24.73 17.64 -11.24
CA ALA A 165 26.14 17.77 -11.60
C ALA A 165 26.65 16.49 -12.28
N GLY A 166 27.43 16.62 -13.35
CA GLY A 166 27.93 15.46 -14.08
C GLY A 166 29.09 14.79 -13.34
N GLN A 167 28.94 13.52 -12.99
CA GLN A 167 30.03 12.64 -12.56
C GLN A 167 30.20 11.51 -13.57
N LEU A 168 31.43 11.16 -13.95
CA LEU A 168 31.67 9.98 -14.78
C LEU A 168 31.41 8.70 -13.95
N PRO A 169 30.95 7.61 -14.59
CA PRO A 169 30.87 6.32 -13.92
C PRO A 169 32.23 5.97 -13.30
N SER A 170 32.21 5.62 -12.02
CA SER A 170 33.37 5.05 -11.34
C SER A 170 33.13 3.58 -11.05
N GLY A 171 34.19 2.78 -11.06
CA GLY A 171 34.16 1.44 -10.48
C GLY A 171 33.78 1.48 -9.01
N ALA A 172 33.21 0.40 -8.51
CA ALA A 172 33.14 0.15 -7.08
C ALA A 172 34.25 -0.77 -6.59
N VAL A 173 34.63 -0.57 -5.33
CA VAL A 173 35.34 -1.57 -4.53
C VAL A 173 34.34 -2.68 -4.24
N ASN A 174 34.47 -3.80 -4.94
CA ASN A 174 33.62 -4.96 -4.73
C ASN A 174 34.16 -5.80 -3.58
N PHE A 175 33.26 -6.39 -2.80
CA PHE A 175 33.62 -7.48 -1.90
C PHE A 175 34.29 -8.62 -2.69
N PRO A 176 35.33 -9.28 -2.16
CA PRO A 176 35.89 -10.48 -2.76
C PRO A 176 34.79 -11.50 -3.11
N GLU A 177 34.84 -12.10 -4.31
CA GLU A 177 33.79 -13.05 -4.76
C GLU A 177 33.61 -14.25 -3.83
N SER A 178 34.69 -14.68 -3.15
CA SER A 178 34.65 -15.77 -2.17
C SER A 178 34.89 -15.27 -0.75
N SER A 179 34.38 -16.02 0.23
CA SER A 179 34.58 -15.74 1.65
C SER A 179 36.01 -15.99 2.16
N SER A 180 36.93 -16.41 1.29
CA SER A 180 38.31 -16.78 1.67
C SER A 180 39.08 -15.65 2.34
N ALA A 181 38.94 -14.41 1.85
CA ALA A 181 39.57 -13.24 2.48
C ALA A 181 38.88 -12.91 3.81
N PHE A 182 37.55 -12.92 3.83
CA PHE A 182 36.72 -12.70 5.03
C PHE A 182 37.04 -13.66 6.17
N ALA A 183 37.31 -14.92 5.86
CA ALA A 183 37.70 -15.96 6.82
C ALA A 183 38.98 -15.60 7.61
N ASN A 184 39.87 -14.79 7.01
CA ASN A 184 41.16 -14.41 7.58
C ASN A 184 41.19 -12.98 8.13
N THR A 185 40.15 -12.18 7.90
CA THR A 185 40.12 -10.77 8.30
C THR A 185 39.02 -10.48 9.33
N VAL A 186 37.79 -10.23 8.88
CA VAL A 186 36.67 -9.76 9.71
C VAL A 186 36.04 -10.92 10.50
N TYR A 187 35.93 -12.12 9.92
CA TYR A 187 35.24 -13.26 10.54
C TYR A 187 35.79 -13.70 11.91
N PRO A 188 37.12 -13.75 12.14
CA PRO A 188 37.68 -14.04 13.46
C PRO A 188 37.20 -13.09 14.56
N LEU A 189 37.06 -11.79 14.27
CA LEU A 189 36.56 -10.82 15.26
C LEU A 189 35.08 -11.04 15.56
N LEU A 190 34.28 -11.32 14.52
CA LEU A 190 32.84 -11.55 14.67
C LEU A 190 32.55 -12.83 15.45
N THR A 191 33.30 -13.90 15.21
CA THR A 191 33.15 -15.16 15.94
C THR A 191 33.63 -15.08 17.38
N ALA A 192 34.75 -14.38 17.64
CA ALA A 192 35.28 -14.23 18.99
C ALA A 192 34.36 -13.38 19.89
N ASN A 193 33.75 -12.32 19.33
CA ASN A 193 33.12 -11.29 20.15
C ASN A 193 31.60 -11.17 19.96
N CYS A 194 31.05 -11.61 18.81
CA CYS A 194 29.65 -11.39 18.47
C CYS A 194 28.82 -12.69 18.38
N ALA A 195 29.47 -13.85 18.35
CA ALA A 195 28.80 -15.15 18.19
C ALA A 195 27.79 -15.48 19.30
N GLY A 196 27.91 -14.85 20.47
CA GLY A 196 26.96 -15.02 21.58
C GLY A 196 25.52 -14.56 21.28
N CYS A 197 25.32 -13.74 20.25
CA CYS A 197 23.99 -13.30 19.80
C CYS A 197 23.79 -13.43 18.27
N HIS A 198 24.85 -13.29 17.47
CA HIS A 198 24.77 -13.22 16.00
C HIS A 198 25.23 -14.50 15.28
N SER A 199 25.11 -15.66 15.92
CA SER A 199 25.41 -16.97 15.33
C SER A 199 24.20 -17.91 15.36
N ASP A 200 24.29 -18.99 14.59
CA ASP A 200 23.37 -20.13 14.56
C ASP A 200 23.55 -21.09 15.74
N ALA A 201 24.60 -20.91 16.56
CA ALA A 201 24.83 -21.71 17.76
C ALA A 201 24.04 -21.22 18.98
N VAL A 202 23.36 -20.08 18.87
CA VAL A 202 22.61 -19.44 19.96
C VAL A 202 21.13 -19.85 19.87
N PRO A 203 20.44 -20.10 21.00
CA PRO A 203 19.01 -20.38 20.99
C PRO A 203 18.22 -19.27 20.29
N VAL A 204 17.21 -19.64 19.49
CA VAL A 204 16.40 -18.71 18.66
C VAL A 204 15.85 -17.52 19.46
N ALA A 205 15.49 -17.72 20.74
CA ALA A 205 14.97 -16.66 21.62
C ALA A 205 16.00 -15.56 21.97
N GLN A 206 17.29 -15.80 21.79
CA GLN A 206 18.40 -14.87 22.08
C GLN A 206 19.15 -14.46 20.81
N GLN A 207 18.86 -15.13 19.69
CA GLN A 207 19.48 -14.92 18.39
C GLN A 207 19.07 -13.57 17.79
N GLN A 208 20.04 -12.84 17.24
CA GLN A 208 19.86 -11.52 16.64
C GLN A 208 20.31 -11.55 15.17
N THR A 209 19.47 -11.06 14.26
CA THR A 209 19.82 -10.94 12.84
C THR A 209 20.48 -9.58 12.54
N PRO A 210 21.35 -9.50 11.52
CA PRO A 210 21.83 -10.60 10.67
C PRO A 210 22.90 -11.48 11.35
N LEU A 211 23.01 -12.73 10.88
CA LEU A 211 23.90 -13.75 11.45
C LEU A 211 25.33 -13.68 10.90
N PHE A 212 26.00 -12.55 11.08
CA PHE A 212 27.35 -12.32 10.56
C PHE A 212 28.46 -13.10 11.31
N ALA A 213 28.12 -13.87 12.36
CA ALA A 213 29.00 -14.80 13.06
C ALA A 213 28.54 -16.27 12.94
N HIS A 214 27.79 -16.59 11.88
CA HIS A 214 27.30 -17.94 11.57
C HIS A 214 28.45 -18.97 11.42
N SER A 215 28.19 -20.24 11.77
CA SER A 215 29.16 -21.34 11.71
C SER A 215 29.62 -21.66 10.28
N ASN A 216 28.71 -21.56 9.31
CA ASN A 216 29.04 -21.50 7.88
C ASN A 216 29.57 -20.11 7.50
N ILE A 217 30.83 -20.06 7.05
CA ILE A 217 31.57 -18.84 6.70
C ILE A 217 30.94 -18.11 5.51
N ASP A 218 30.44 -18.81 4.50
CA ASP A 218 29.80 -18.17 3.34
C ASP A 218 28.51 -17.46 3.77
N THR A 219 27.72 -18.09 4.64
CA THR A 219 26.51 -17.47 5.22
C THR A 219 26.87 -16.26 6.08
N ALA A 220 27.91 -16.36 6.91
CA ALA A 220 28.38 -15.25 7.72
C ALA A 220 28.90 -14.10 6.85
N TYR A 221 29.57 -14.41 5.74
CA TYR A 221 30.11 -13.43 4.81
C TYR A 221 29.00 -12.63 4.13
N GLU A 222 28.00 -13.30 3.56
CA GLU A 222 26.84 -12.61 2.97
C GLU A 222 26.11 -11.75 3.99
N ALA A 223 25.94 -12.24 5.22
CA ALA A 223 25.35 -11.45 6.31
C ALA A 223 26.21 -10.22 6.68
N ALA A 224 27.54 -10.35 6.71
CA ALA A 224 28.47 -9.27 7.05
C ALA A 224 28.54 -8.18 5.97
N LYS A 225 28.45 -8.53 4.68
CA LYS A 225 28.42 -7.56 3.56
C LYS A 225 27.35 -6.49 3.78
N THR A 226 26.19 -6.87 4.30
CA THR A 226 25.07 -5.94 4.62
C THR A 226 25.34 -4.94 5.77
N LYS A 227 26.53 -5.00 6.39
CA LYS A 227 26.94 -4.18 7.53
C LYS A 227 28.28 -3.49 7.33
N ILE A 228 28.92 -3.68 6.18
CA ILE A 228 30.20 -3.07 5.82
C ILE A 228 29.92 -2.07 4.70
N ASP A 229 30.30 -0.82 4.93
CA ASP A 229 30.25 0.23 3.91
C ASP A 229 31.59 0.22 3.17
N VAL A 230 31.58 -0.18 1.90
CA VAL A 230 32.81 -0.25 1.08
C VAL A 230 33.26 1.10 0.53
N SER A 231 32.41 2.13 0.63
CA SER A 231 32.68 3.47 0.14
C SER A 231 33.31 4.37 1.21
N VAL A 232 32.87 4.20 2.45
CA VAL A 232 33.39 4.87 3.65
C VAL A 232 33.49 3.82 4.76
N ILE A 233 34.60 3.08 4.77
CA ILE A 233 34.79 1.95 5.69
C ILE A 233 34.63 2.32 7.17
N GLU A 234 34.91 3.57 7.54
CA GLU A 234 34.73 4.11 8.89
C GLU A 234 33.26 4.17 9.35
N ASP A 235 32.31 4.20 8.41
CA ASP A 235 30.87 4.27 8.65
C ASP A 235 30.20 2.89 8.60
N SER A 236 30.99 1.83 8.35
CA SER A 236 30.53 0.44 8.45
C SER A 236 29.83 0.22 9.79
N ARG A 237 28.63 -0.38 9.77
CA ARG A 237 27.83 -0.61 10.99
C ARG A 237 28.59 -1.42 12.04
N LEU A 238 29.44 -2.36 11.62
CA LEU A 238 30.31 -3.13 12.51
C LEU A 238 31.32 -2.25 13.28
N VAL A 239 31.72 -1.09 12.72
CA VAL A 239 32.64 -0.12 13.33
C VAL A 239 31.86 0.88 14.19
N VAL A 240 30.81 1.50 13.65
CA VAL A 240 29.97 2.50 14.35
C VAL A 240 29.35 1.94 15.63
N ARG A 241 28.86 0.69 15.60
CA ARG A 241 28.31 0.00 16.78
C ARG A 241 29.30 -0.06 17.94
N LEU A 242 30.58 -0.28 17.65
CA LEU A 242 31.64 -0.33 18.64
C LEU A 242 32.04 1.09 19.07
N ARG A 243 32.35 1.95 18.11
CA ARG A 243 32.89 3.31 18.34
C ARG A 243 31.91 4.24 19.05
N ASP A 244 30.69 4.31 18.53
CA ASP A 244 29.73 5.38 18.85
C ASP A 244 28.61 4.89 19.78
N GLU A 245 28.25 3.60 19.70
CA GLU A 245 27.15 3.01 20.50
C GLU A 245 27.62 2.13 21.67
N ALA A 246 28.92 1.91 21.81
CA ALA A 246 29.51 1.06 22.84
C ALA A 246 28.86 -0.33 22.96
N HIS A 247 28.47 -0.91 21.82
CA HIS A 247 27.72 -2.17 21.77
C HIS A 247 28.63 -3.38 22.06
N ASN A 248 28.60 -3.90 23.28
CA ASN A 248 29.28 -5.14 23.71
C ASN A 248 30.77 -5.22 23.31
N CYS A 249 31.48 -4.10 23.43
CA CYS A 249 32.93 -4.04 23.25
C CYS A 249 33.64 -5.03 24.19
N TRP A 250 34.70 -5.69 23.71
CA TRP A 250 35.49 -6.63 24.52
C TRP A 250 36.52 -5.93 25.41
N ASP A 251 37.21 -4.91 24.88
CA ASP A 251 38.07 -4.01 25.66
C ASP A 251 37.66 -2.54 25.50
N VAL A 252 38.56 -1.68 24.99
CA VAL A 252 38.31 -0.26 24.78
C VAL A 252 37.57 -0.09 23.45
N CYS A 253 36.32 0.36 23.51
CA CYS A 253 35.45 0.48 22.34
C CYS A 253 36.08 1.20 21.13
N ALA A 254 36.86 2.27 21.38
CA ALA A 254 37.57 2.99 20.31
C ALA A 254 38.66 2.14 19.65
N ASP A 255 39.41 1.37 20.44
CA ASP A 255 40.48 0.49 19.95
C ASP A 255 39.88 -0.72 19.22
N ASN A 256 38.80 -1.31 19.74
CA ASN A 256 38.07 -2.41 19.11
C ASN A 256 37.45 -1.98 17.77
N ALA A 257 36.91 -0.76 17.70
CA ALA A 257 36.40 -0.20 16.46
C ALA A 257 37.52 0.03 15.44
N ALA A 258 38.69 0.51 15.87
CA ALA A 258 39.87 0.66 15.02
C ALA A 258 40.39 -0.71 14.53
N GLU A 259 40.35 -1.74 15.36
CA GLU A 259 40.69 -3.12 14.99
C GLU A 259 39.72 -3.68 13.95
N MET A 260 38.41 -3.52 14.16
CA MET A 260 37.37 -3.91 13.20
C MET A 260 37.53 -3.18 11.86
N LEU A 261 37.77 -1.86 11.91
CA LEU A 261 38.02 -1.04 10.73
C LEU A 261 39.23 -1.54 9.94
N ALA A 262 40.34 -1.85 10.62
CA ALA A 262 41.54 -2.38 9.96
C ALA A 262 41.30 -3.75 9.30
N GLN A 263 40.45 -4.61 9.88
CA GLN A 263 40.08 -5.88 9.25
C GLN A 263 39.14 -5.69 8.04
N ILE A 264 38.27 -4.69 8.08
CA ILE A 264 37.43 -4.32 6.94
C ILE A 264 38.29 -3.75 5.81
N ASP A 265 39.24 -2.88 6.11
CA ASP A 265 40.21 -2.36 5.14
C ASP A 265 40.99 -3.50 4.47
N ALA A 266 41.50 -4.45 5.26
CA ALA A 266 42.21 -5.63 4.75
C ALA A 266 41.33 -6.63 3.99
N LEU A 267 40.00 -6.60 4.17
CA LEU A 267 39.06 -7.45 3.42
C LEU A 267 38.86 -6.94 1.99
N LEU A 268 38.89 -5.62 1.80
CA LEU A 268 38.50 -4.99 0.55
C LEU A 268 39.71 -4.84 -0.39
N PRO A 269 39.52 -4.97 -1.72
CA PRO A 269 40.60 -4.75 -2.68
C PRO A 269 41.03 -3.28 -2.75
N ASP A 270 42.33 -3.04 -2.92
CA ASP A 270 42.96 -1.69 -2.94
C ASP A 270 42.45 -0.76 -4.05
N ASN A 271 41.83 -1.30 -5.13
CA ASN A 271 41.33 -0.52 -6.25
C ASN A 271 39.95 -1.02 -6.67
N ALA A 272 39.08 -0.09 -7.03
CA ALA A 272 37.84 -0.39 -7.73
C ALA A 272 38.11 -0.97 -9.12
N ASP A 273 37.26 -1.89 -9.57
CA ASP A 273 37.33 -2.41 -10.94
C ASP A 273 37.10 -1.25 -11.94
N PRO A 274 38.02 -1.00 -12.90
CA PRO A 274 37.85 0.11 -13.81
C PRO A 274 36.61 -0.10 -14.70
N VAL A 275 35.90 0.99 -14.96
CA VAL A 275 34.81 0.99 -15.95
C VAL A 275 35.38 0.63 -17.32
N ASP A 276 34.73 -0.30 -18.04
CA ASP A 276 35.18 -0.71 -19.37
C ASP A 276 35.26 0.51 -20.29
N PRO A 277 36.47 0.87 -20.79
CA PRO A 277 36.69 2.08 -21.56
C PRO A 277 36.00 2.08 -22.93
N ASN A 278 35.49 0.94 -23.40
CA ASN A 278 34.75 0.86 -24.66
C ASN A 278 33.27 1.22 -24.50
N LEU A 279 32.76 1.33 -23.27
CA LEU A 279 31.36 1.66 -23.04
C LEU A 279 31.06 3.11 -23.50
N VAL A 280 30.04 3.25 -24.33
CA VAL A 280 29.45 4.55 -24.64
C VAL A 280 28.47 4.89 -23.53
N THR A 281 28.92 5.69 -22.56
CA THR A 281 28.19 5.92 -21.31
C THR A 281 27.53 7.29 -21.23
N SER A 282 26.51 7.40 -20.38
CA SER A 282 26.08 8.66 -19.79
C SER A 282 26.97 9.06 -18.61
N MET A 283 26.70 10.25 -18.05
CA MET A 283 27.12 10.54 -16.67
C MET A 283 26.38 9.61 -15.70
N ALA A 284 26.97 9.40 -14.53
CA ALA A 284 26.47 8.54 -13.49
C ALA A 284 25.72 9.32 -12.40
N LEU A 285 24.81 8.64 -11.70
CA LEU A 285 23.88 9.20 -10.72
C LEU A 285 23.68 8.25 -9.55
N ARG A 286 23.41 8.78 -8.37
CA ARG A 286 22.86 8.04 -7.23
C ARG A 286 21.41 8.43 -7.02
N MET A 287 20.57 7.45 -6.68
CA MET A 287 19.12 7.67 -6.64
C MET A 287 18.72 8.75 -5.62
N GLN A 288 19.24 8.71 -4.40
CA GLN A 288 18.87 9.62 -3.31
C GLN A 288 19.59 10.96 -3.39
N ALA A 289 20.84 10.96 -3.86
CA ALA A 289 21.67 12.17 -3.90
C ALA A 289 21.39 13.04 -5.13
N ASP A 290 21.17 12.42 -6.28
CA ASP A 290 21.04 13.12 -7.57
C ASP A 290 19.62 13.03 -8.16
N GLY A 291 18.77 12.16 -7.62
CA GLY A 291 17.40 11.98 -8.10
C GLY A 291 16.47 13.11 -7.69
N ILE A 292 15.64 13.53 -8.63
CA ILE A 292 14.57 14.50 -8.36
C ILE A 292 13.36 13.73 -7.88
N GLN A 293 12.84 14.05 -6.69
CA GLN A 293 11.68 13.36 -6.15
C GLN A 293 10.48 13.51 -7.10
N ALA A 294 10.02 12.38 -7.65
CA ALA A 294 8.92 12.33 -8.62
C ALA A 294 7.55 12.20 -7.95
N SER A 295 7.49 11.76 -6.70
CA SER A 295 6.23 11.46 -5.98
C SER A 295 5.35 12.68 -5.69
N SER A 296 5.86 13.90 -5.91
CA SER A 296 5.13 15.17 -5.81
C SER A 296 4.80 15.79 -7.17
N GLY A 297 5.01 15.06 -8.29
CA GLY A 297 4.71 15.52 -9.65
C GLY A 297 3.50 14.83 -10.23
N GLY A 298 2.70 15.55 -11.02
CA GLY A 298 1.52 15.01 -11.71
C GLY A 298 0.28 14.89 -10.82
N ARG A 299 0.39 15.13 -9.51
CA ARG A 299 -0.74 15.07 -8.56
C ARG A 299 -1.49 16.39 -8.49
N ILE A 300 -2.81 16.34 -8.42
CA ILE A 300 -3.68 17.43 -8.02
C ILE A 300 -3.49 17.73 -6.54
N GLU A 301 -2.86 18.86 -6.23
CA GLU A 301 -2.55 19.29 -4.86
C GLU A 301 -3.19 20.64 -4.48
N THR A 302 -3.92 21.27 -5.41
CA THR A 302 -4.46 22.65 -5.32
C THR A 302 -5.33 22.91 -4.08
N HIS A 303 -5.88 21.87 -3.47
CA HIS A 303 -6.80 21.96 -2.33
C HIS A 303 -6.33 21.19 -1.09
N VAL A 304 -5.09 20.71 -1.07
CA VAL A 304 -4.52 19.95 0.04
C VAL A 304 -4.32 20.87 1.25
N ILE A 305 -4.88 20.49 2.39
CA ILE A 305 -4.75 21.19 3.68
C ILE A 305 -4.00 20.37 4.73
N ALA A 306 -3.77 19.08 4.49
CA ALA A 306 -2.90 18.22 5.29
C ALA A 306 -2.33 17.12 4.39
N GLN A 307 -1.03 16.83 4.49
CA GLN A 307 -0.34 15.85 3.64
C GLN A 307 0.71 15.06 4.41
N TYR A 308 0.69 13.74 4.29
CA TYR A 308 1.62 12.83 4.95
C TYR A 308 2.10 11.77 3.97
N GLU A 309 3.41 11.76 3.69
CA GLU A 309 4.04 10.79 2.77
C GLU A 309 4.74 9.64 3.51
N PHE A 310 4.79 9.70 4.85
CA PHE A 310 5.42 8.68 5.70
C PHE A 310 6.85 8.28 5.25
N ARG A 311 7.66 9.28 4.92
CA ARG A 311 9.09 9.10 4.64
C ARG A 311 9.77 8.47 5.86
N LEU A 312 10.73 7.57 5.61
CA LEU A 312 11.53 6.90 6.65
C LEU A 312 11.99 7.94 7.68
N GLY A 313 11.54 7.79 8.94
CA GLY A 313 11.74 8.77 9.99
C GLY A 313 12.40 8.14 11.21
N GLU A 314 13.27 8.89 11.89
CA GLU A 314 13.72 8.55 13.22
C GLU A 314 12.68 8.99 14.26
N GLY A 315 12.38 8.10 15.22
CA GLY A 315 11.46 8.38 16.32
C GLY A 315 9.97 8.17 16.00
N ASN A 316 9.11 8.96 16.63
CA ASN A 316 7.66 8.76 16.68
C ASN A 316 6.86 9.92 16.08
N ARG A 317 7.45 10.71 15.18
CA ARG A 317 6.81 11.92 14.65
C ARG A 317 6.68 11.85 13.12
N VAL A 318 5.50 12.19 12.61
CA VAL A 318 5.23 12.34 11.17
C VAL A 318 4.91 13.80 10.88
N ASP A 319 5.64 14.41 9.95
CA ASP A 319 5.41 15.79 9.54
C ASP A 319 4.23 15.93 8.58
N ASP A 320 3.41 16.96 8.80
CA ASP A 320 2.47 17.49 7.79
C ASP A 320 3.27 18.32 6.78
N ARG A 321 3.26 17.88 5.52
CA ARG A 321 3.98 18.49 4.39
C ARG A 321 3.13 19.45 3.57
N SER A 322 1.86 19.66 3.96
CA SER A 322 1.03 20.68 3.34
C SER A 322 1.60 22.08 3.56
N SER A 323 1.29 23.01 2.66
CA SER A 323 1.71 24.42 2.77
C SER A 323 0.74 25.27 3.61
N VAL A 324 -0.25 24.64 4.28
CA VAL A 324 -1.34 25.32 4.98
C VAL A 324 -1.15 25.26 6.49
N ALA A 325 -0.87 26.43 7.09
CA ALA A 325 -0.68 26.60 8.52
C ALA A 325 -2.02 26.64 9.31
N PRO A 326 -2.05 26.22 10.59
CA PRO A 326 -0.95 25.56 11.30
C PRO A 326 -0.69 24.15 10.75
N LEU A 327 0.57 23.74 10.68
CA LEU A 327 0.92 22.37 10.32
C LEU A 327 0.37 21.40 11.39
N MET A 328 -0.06 20.23 10.95
CA MET A 328 -0.68 19.20 11.80
C MET A 328 0.20 17.96 11.91
N PRO A 329 1.37 18.02 12.58
CA PRO A 329 2.19 16.83 12.75
C PRO A 329 1.47 15.74 13.56
N LEU A 330 1.73 14.48 13.21
CA LEU A 330 1.19 13.31 13.90
C LEU A 330 2.25 12.73 14.83
N THR A 331 1.79 12.20 15.97
CA THR A 331 2.61 11.41 16.90
C THR A 331 2.21 9.95 16.82
N LEU A 332 3.18 9.07 16.65
CA LEU A 332 3.05 7.62 16.61
C LEU A 332 3.02 7.06 18.03
N ILE A 333 2.05 6.18 18.29
CA ILE A 333 1.72 5.64 19.61
C ILE A 333 1.37 4.16 19.45
N GLY A 334 1.90 3.30 20.31
CA GLY A 334 1.61 1.85 20.28
C GLY A 334 2.54 1.07 19.34
N ASP A 335 2.05 -0.03 18.77
CA ASP A 335 2.83 -0.93 17.90
C ASP A 335 2.74 -0.51 16.42
N TYR A 336 3.86 -0.01 15.90
CA TYR A 336 4.01 0.45 14.52
C TYR A 336 5.41 0.14 13.97
N GLU A 337 5.53 0.08 12.64
CA GLU A 337 6.79 -0.19 11.94
C GLU A 337 6.96 0.72 10.71
N TRP A 338 8.06 1.46 10.64
CA TRP A 338 8.44 2.27 9.47
C TRP A 338 8.84 1.38 8.30
N GLN A 339 8.37 1.71 7.10
CA GLN A 339 8.68 0.98 5.87
C GLN A 339 9.81 1.67 5.09
N GLN A 340 10.73 0.88 4.52
CA GLN A 340 11.92 1.41 3.83
C GLN A 340 11.60 2.22 2.57
N ASN A 341 10.54 1.86 1.86
CA ASN A 341 10.07 2.52 0.63
C ASN A 341 8.93 3.54 0.87
N TRP A 342 8.95 4.15 2.06
CA TRP A 342 7.94 5.05 2.61
C TRP A 342 6.64 4.34 2.98
N GLY A 343 6.17 4.66 4.17
CA GLY A 343 4.97 4.09 4.76
C GLY A 343 5.15 3.77 6.23
N ILE A 344 4.02 3.55 6.88
CA ILE A 344 3.95 3.08 8.25
C ILE A 344 2.96 1.93 8.34
N LYS A 345 3.42 0.82 8.92
CA LYS A 345 2.60 -0.33 9.23
C LYS A 345 2.06 -0.20 10.65
N PHE A 346 0.76 -0.34 10.82
CA PHE A 346 0.09 -0.41 12.11
C PHE A 346 -0.25 -1.88 12.41
N ASN A 347 0.18 -2.38 13.57
CA ASN A 347 -0.21 -3.71 14.08
C ASN A 347 -1.26 -3.58 15.20
N ASP A 348 -1.00 -2.67 16.14
CA ASP A 348 -1.94 -2.23 17.18
C ASP A 348 -1.57 -0.80 17.64
N GLY A 349 -1.11 0.00 16.68
CA GLY A 349 -0.64 1.36 16.87
C GLY A 349 -1.61 2.38 16.29
N ARG A 350 -1.26 3.66 16.45
CA ARG A 350 -1.93 4.78 15.78
C ARG A 350 -1.00 5.95 15.55
N ALA A 351 -1.32 6.77 14.57
CA ALA A 351 -0.75 8.11 14.41
C ALA A 351 -1.81 9.14 14.79
N GLN A 352 -1.49 10.12 15.64
CA GLN A 352 -2.48 11.06 16.16
C GLN A 352 -1.94 12.51 16.19
N ALA A 353 -2.72 13.45 15.66
CA ALA A 353 -2.50 14.87 15.83
C ALA A 353 -3.04 15.38 17.19
N SER A 354 -2.55 16.54 17.63
CA SER A 354 -3.18 17.24 18.75
C SER A 354 -4.53 17.84 18.33
N VAL A 355 -5.49 17.92 19.26
CA VAL A 355 -6.79 18.58 19.04
C VAL A 355 -6.60 20.01 18.50
N ASN A 356 -5.68 20.76 19.09
CA ASN A 356 -5.39 22.14 18.70
C ASN A 356 -4.89 22.26 17.25
N ASN A 357 -4.10 21.30 16.77
CA ASN A 357 -3.66 21.32 15.37
C ASN A 357 -4.73 20.78 14.43
N SER A 358 -5.55 19.84 14.90
CA SER A 358 -6.68 19.29 14.14
C SER A 358 -7.84 20.26 13.94
N SER A 359 -7.96 21.31 14.75
CA SER A 359 -8.96 22.38 14.53
C SER A 359 -8.79 23.07 13.17
N LYS A 360 -7.60 22.97 12.53
CA LYS A 360 -7.41 23.35 11.12
C LYS A 360 -8.44 22.68 10.20
N LEU A 361 -8.69 21.38 10.38
CA LEU A 361 -9.66 20.64 9.57
C LEU A 361 -11.06 21.21 9.76
N PHE A 362 -11.48 21.48 11.00
CA PHE A 362 -12.77 22.13 11.25
C PHE A 362 -12.86 23.48 10.51
N ASN A 363 -11.87 24.35 10.68
CA ASN A 363 -11.88 25.70 10.12
C ASN A 363 -11.93 25.68 8.58
N GLU A 364 -11.09 24.88 7.94
CA GLU A 364 -10.99 24.82 6.47
C GLU A 364 -12.19 24.09 5.86
N LEU A 365 -12.63 22.96 6.44
CA LEU A 365 -13.67 22.12 5.84
C LEU A 365 -15.09 22.63 6.11
N THR A 366 -15.37 23.23 7.29
CA THR A 366 -16.66 23.89 7.53
C THR A 366 -16.79 25.19 6.74
N GLY A 367 -15.66 25.84 6.44
CA GLY A 367 -15.60 26.94 5.51
C GLY A 367 -16.12 26.53 4.14
N THR A 368 -15.59 25.46 3.54
CA THR A 368 -15.97 25.00 2.19
C THR A 368 -17.26 24.17 2.13
N GLY A 369 -17.61 23.46 3.20
CA GLY A 369 -18.75 22.55 3.27
C GLY A 369 -18.54 21.23 2.53
N GLU A 370 -17.32 20.96 2.09
CA GLU A 370 -16.94 19.77 1.32
C GLU A 370 -15.49 19.37 1.61
N TYR A 371 -15.15 18.10 1.33
CA TYR A 371 -13.79 17.61 1.53
C TYR A 371 -13.50 16.36 0.70
N THR A 372 -12.22 16.01 0.64
CA THR A 372 -11.75 14.69 0.19
C THR A 372 -10.73 14.14 1.19
N ILE A 373 -10.88 12.87 1.55
CA ILE A 373 -9.84 12.06 2.20
C ILE A 373 -9.24 11.20 1.09
N GLU A 374 -7.95 11.35 0.83
CA GLU A 374 -7.23 10.55 -0.14
C GLU A 374 -6.13 9.78 0.57
N THR A 375 -6.10 8.45 0.43
CA THR A 375 -5.09 7.63 1.09
C THR A 375 -4.61 6.49 0.19
N TRP A 376 -3.36 6.07 0.39
CA TRP A 376 -2.84 4.82 -0.15
C TRP A 376 -2.61 3.84 0.99
N VAL A 377 -3.35 2.73 0.99
CA VAL A 377 -3.37 1.75 2.07
C VAL A 377 -3.17 0.34 1.55
N PHE A 378 -2.54 -0.50 2.35
CA PHE A 378 -2.45 -1.93 2.15
C PHE A 378 -3.01 -2.59 3.42
N PRO A 379 -4.31 -2.95 3.44
CA PRO A 379 -4.89 -3.74 4.52
C PRO A 379 -4.12 -5.02 4.77
N ALA A 380 -3.83 -5.34 6.04
CA ALA A 380 -3.09 -6.57 6.38
C ALA A 380 -3.89 -7.84 6.04
N ASN A 381 -5.22 -7.74 6.09
CA ASN A 381 -6.18 -8.77 5.72
C ASN A 381 -7.57 -8.15 5.51
N VAL A 382 -8.49 -8.98 5.01
CA VAL A 382 -9.90 -8.67 4.71
C VAL A 382 -10.86 -9.25 5.76
N THR A 383 -10.34 -9.56 6.95
CA THR A 383 -11.11 -10.13 8.08
C THR A 383 -11.28 -9.17 9.25
N GLN A 384 -10.81 -7.93 9.10
CA GLN A 384 -10.91 -6.88 10.12
C GLN A 384 -12.35 -6.41 10.23
N ASP A 385 -12.96 -6.44 11.42
CA ASP A 385 -14.39 -6.15 11.61
C ASP A 385 -14.62 -4.98 12.61
N ASN A 386 -15.88 -4.58 12.81
CA ASN A 386 -16.34 -3.51 13.69
C ASN A 386 -15.88 -2.09 13.30
N ASN A 387 -15.76 -1.82 12.00
CA ASN A 387 -15.23 -0.57 11.46
C ASN A 387 -13.85 -0.24 12.06
N ALA A 388 -12.86 -1.00 11.62
CA ALA A 388 -11.45 -0.75 11.84
C ALA A 388 -11.09 0.62 11.23
N ARG A 389 -10.51 1.54 12.01
CA ARG A 389 -10.38 2.95 11.63
C ARG A 389 -9.09 3.19 10.83
N ILE A 390 -9.23 3.50 9.54
CA ILE A 390 -8.08 3.85 8.68
C ILE A 390 -7.69 5.31 8.92
N VAL A 391 -8.65 6.24 8.75
CA VAL A 391 -8.49 7.69 8.96
C VAL A 391 -9.74 8.21 9.67
N SER A 392 -9.58 8.87 10.82
CA SER A 392 -10.72 9.40 11.59
C SER A 392 -10.44 10.80 12.13
N TYR A 393 -11.41 11.70 12.02
CA TYR A 393 -11.44 12.97 12.75
C TYR A 393 -12.54 12.89 13.80
N SER A 394 -12.17 12.45 15.00
CA SER A 394 -13.12 11.99 16.03
C SER A 394 -12.71 12.34 17.45
N GLY A 395 -13.68 12.26 18.36
CA GLY A 395 -13.47 12.31 19.81
C GLY A 395 -13.54 10.94 20.48
N GLY A 396 -13.93 9.90 19.74
CA GLY A 396 -14.05 8.52 20.20
C GLY A 396 -15.04 7.71 19.36
N THR A 397 -15.43 6.53 19.84
CA THR A 397 -16.25 5.58 19.07
C THR A 397 -17.70 6.03 18.82
N THR A 398 -18.20 7.02 19.56
CA THR A 398 -19.61 7.47 19.50
C THR A 398 -19.79 8.91 19.02
N ALA A 399 -18.70 9.63 18.72
CA ALA A 399 -18.79 10.99 18.19
C ALA A 399 -17.60 11.27 17.26
N ARG A 400 -17.90 11.70 16.03
CA ARG A 400 -16.91 11.97 14.99
C ARG A 400 -17.41 13.03 14.01
N ASN A 401 -16.49 13.69 13.32
CA ASN A 401 -16.83 14.50 12.14
C ASN A 401 -16.77 13.64 10.89
N PHE A 402 -15.69 12.89 10.68
CA PHE A 402 -15.63 11.88 9.62
C PHE A 402 -14.80 10.66 10.03
N THR A 403 -15.03 9.55 9.32
CA THR A 403 -14.12 8.40 9.31
C THR A 403 -14.15 7.71 7.95
N LEU A 404 -12.98 7.31 7.45
CA LEU A 404 -12.81 6.18 6.54
C LEU A 404 -12.37 4.96 7.36
N GLY A 405 -13.17 3.89 7.30
CA GLY A 405 -12.91 2.63 7.99
C GLY A 405 -13.06 1.42 7.07
N GLN A 406 -12.79 0.25 7.62
CA GLN A 406 -12.94 -1.05 6.97
C GLN A 406 -13.76 -1.98 7.85
N SER A 407 -14.68 -2.74 7.25
CA SER A 407 -15.26 -3.94 7.86
C SER A 407 -15.26 -5.05 6.81
N LEU A 408 -14.56 -6.14 7.14
CA LEU A 408 -14.28 -7.27 6.25
C LEU A 408 -13.76 -6.79 4.90
N TYR A 409 -14.56 -7.01 3.85
CA TYR A 409 -14.26 -6.68 2.46
C TYR A 409 -14.76 -5.29 2.05
N ASN A 410 -15.27 -4.48 2.98
CA ASN A 410 -15.96 -3.24 2.66
C ASN A 410 -15.21 -2.03 3.22
N TYR A 411 -15.27 -0.93 2.47
CA TYR A 411 -14.90 0.38 2.97
C TYR A 411 -16.14 1.12 3.49
N GLU A 412 -15.95 1.86 4.59
CA GLU A 412 -17.03 2.60 5.25
C GLU A 412 -16.68 4.07 5.41
N ALA A 413 -17.53 4.95 4.89
CA ALA A 413 -17.45 6.39 5.02
C ALA A 413 -18.51 6.94 5.99
N HIS A 414 -18.06 7.36 7.16
CA HIS A 414 -18.86 8.14 8.10
C HIS A 414 -18.62 9.63 7.89
N ASN A 415 -19.71 10.40 7.92
CA ASN A 415 -19.65 11.85 7.87
C ASN A 415 -20.79 12.42 8.70
N ARG A 416 -20.48 13.25 9.70
CA ARG A 416 -21.45 14.02 10.47
C ARG A 416 -21.94 15.18 9.61
N SER A 417 -23.23 15.43 9.55
CA SER A 417 -23.80 16.55 8.80
C SER A 417 -25.19 16.88 9.30
N SER A 418 -25.88 17.83 8.67
CA SER A 418 -27.30 18.11 8.90
C SER A 418 -28.24 16.93 8.64
N VAL A 419 -27.79 15.90 7.91
CA VAL A 419 -28.59 14.71 7.54
C VAL A 419 -28.15 13.41 8.23
N THR A 420 -27.07 13.44 9.02
CA THR A 420 -26.59 12.29 9.82
C THR A 420 -26.49 12.64 11.31
N ASP A 421 -26.33 11.62 12.15
CA ASP A 421 -26.19 11.82 13.60
C ASP A 421 -24.81 12.34 14.02
N THR A 422 -24.61 12.54 15.33
CA THR A 422 -23.34 13.02 15.90
C THR A 422 -22.15 12.08 15.70
N ASN A 423 -22.41 10.85 15.27
CA ASN A 423 -21.43 9.82 14.98
C ASN A 423 -21.29 9.55 13.47
N GLY A 424 -21.89 10.40 12.63
CA GLY A 424 -21.87 10.25 11.17
C GLY A 424 -22.57 9.00 10.68
N LEU A 425 -23.62 8.54 11.38
CA LEU A 425 -24.48 7.44 10.97
C LEU A 425 -25.81 7.94 10.35
N PRO A 426 -26.39 7.17 9.40
CA PRO A 426 -25.86 5.95 8.78
C PRO A 426 -24.59 6.19 7.92
N ALA A 427 -23.69 5.21 7.87
CA ALA A 427 -22.49 5.25 7.01
C ALA A 427 -22.85 5.01 5.53
N LEU A 428 -22.01 5.49 4.61
CA LEU A 428 -21.95 4.93 3.25
C LEU A 428 -20.99 3.75 3.32
N ILE A 429 -21.42 2.58 2.84
CA ILE A 429 -20.67 1.32 2.89
C ILE A 429 -20.68 0.75 1.47
N THR A 430 -19.55 0.20 1.03
CA THR A 430 -19.48 -0.49 -0.25
C THR A 430 -20.26 -1.80 -0.27
N ASP A 431 -20.71 -2.26 -1.44
CA ASP A 431 -21.44 -3.53 -1.57
C ASP A 431 -20.58 -4.73 -1.14
N ASP A 432 -21.16 -5.67 -0.38
CA ASP A 432 -20.49 -6.89 0.09
C ASP A 432 -19.98 -7.75 -1.09
N GLY A 433 -20.71 -7.74 -2.22
CA GLY A 433 -20.42 -8.58 -3.38
C GLY A 433 -19.26 -8.09 -4.26
N ASP A 434 -18.86 -6.82 -4.12
CA ASP A 434 -17.79 -6.22 -4.91
C ASP A 434 -16.40 -6.50 -4.32
N GLU A 435 -16.34 -6.86 -3.04
CA GLU A 435 -15.11 -7.17 -2.30
C GLU A 435 -14.02 -6.09 -2.45
N ASP A 436 -14.43 -4.83 -2.34
CA ASP A 436 -13.60 -3.65 -2.62
C ASP A 436 -12.33 -3.57 -1.77
N ALA A 437 -12.39 -3.92 -0.48
CA ALA A 437 -11.23 -3.96 0.39
C ALA A 437 -10.45 -5.25 0.17
N GLN A 438 -9.18 -5.12 -0.22
CA GLN A 438 -8.32 -6.25 -0.56
C GLN A 438 -7.00 -6.20 0.20
N ALA A 439 -6.38 -7.35 0.44
CA ALA A 439 -5.03 -7.45 1.00
C ALA A 439 -3.96 -7.13 -0.07
N ALA A 440 -4.07 -5.95 -0.68
CA ALA A 440 -3.16 -5.38 -1.67
C ALA A 440 -3.05 -3.86 -1.47
N LEU A 441 -2.06 -3.22 -2.09
CA LEU A 441 -1.95 -1.76 -2.08
C LEU A 441 -3.08 -1.15 -2.92
N GLN A 442 -3.90 -0.32 -2.29
CA GLN A 442 -5.06 0.33 -2.88
C GLN A 442 -5.03 1.84 -2.66
N HIS A 443 -5.47 2.59 -3.67
CA HIS A 443 -5.78 4.01 -3.55
C HIS A 443 -7.24 4.14 -3.15
N VAL A 444 -7.51 4.64 -1.94
CA VAL A 444 -8.87 4.76 -1.41
C VAL A 444 -9.16 6.24 -1.19
N VAL A 445 -10.24 6.71 -1.80
CA VAL A 445 -10.64 8.12 -1.72
C VAL A 445 -12.09 8.23 -1.28
N VAL A 446 -12.34 9.07 -0.28
CA VAL A 446 -13.70 9.45 0.13
C VAL A 446 -13.90 10.92 -0.17
N THR A 447 -14.90 11.26 -0.95
CA THR A 447 -15.34 12.65 -1.13
C THR A 447 -16.63 12.88 -0.38
N PHE A 448 -16.85 14.11 0.09
CA PHE A 448 -18.18 14.59 0.49
C PHE A 448 -18.46 15.90 -0.22
N HIS A 449 -19.59 15.93 -0.94
CA HIS A 449 -20.11 17.16 -1.54
C HIS A 449 -21.49 17.49 -0.94
N PRO A 450 -21.77 18.74 -0.58
CA PRO A 450 -22.99 19.15 0.11
C PRO A 450 -24.29 18.96 -0.70
N ASP A 451 -24.22 18.78 -2.02
CA ASP A 451 -25.38 18.47 -2.87
C ASP A 451 -25.52 16.97 -3.20
N VAL A 452 -24.45 16.19 -3.05
CA VAL A 452 -24.39 14.80 -3.52
C VAL A 452 -24.32 13.82 -2.36
N GLY A 453 -23.63 14.19 -1.28
CA GLY A 453 -23.30 13.32 -0.16
C GLY A 453 -21.90 12.74 -0.29
N ARG A 454 -21.68 11.59 0.34
CA ARG A 454 -20.42 10.85 0.30
C ARG A 454 -20.30 10.07 -1.00
N LYS A 455 -19.06 9.85 -1.44
CA LYS A 455 -18.67 8.83 -2.42
C LYS A 455 -17.40 8.13 -2.00
N ILE A 456 -17.26 6.87 -2.39
CA ILE A 456 -16.05 6.07 -2.17
C ILE A 456 -15.48 5.73 -3.56
N TYR A 457 -14.17 5.86 -3.69
CA TYR A 457 -13.43 5.47 -4.88
C TYR A 457 -12.31 4.52 -4.46
N VAL A 458 -12.12 3.46 -5.24
CA VAL A 458 -11.02 2.50 -5.09
C VAL A 458 -10.25 2.45 -6.41
N ASN A 459 -8.94 2.67 -6.35
CA ASN A 459 -8.02 2.65 -7.48
C ASN A 459 -8.44 3.59 -8.63
N GLY A 460 -8.86 4.81 -8.28
CA GLY A 460 -9.30 5.83 -9.25
C GLY A 460 -10.77 5.72 -9.69
N VAL A 461 -11.47 4.64 -9.34
CA VAL A 461 -12.82 4.32 -9.85
C VAL A 461 -13.87 4.49 -8.76
N ASP A 462 -15.01 5.09 -9.10
CA ASP A 462 -16.19 5.22 -8.21
C ASP A 462 -16.78 3.82 -7.96
N THR A 463 -16.98 3.43 -6.69
CA THR A 463 -17.55 2.11 -6.35
C THR A 463 -19.01 1.98 -6.79
N GLY A 464 -19.69 3.11 -7.05
CA GLY A 464 -21.06 3.13 -7.54
C GLY A 464 -22.12 3.03 -6.44
N ASP A 465 -21.70 2.93 -5.18
CA ASP A 465 -22.59 2.92 -4.03
C ASP A 465 -23.30 4.26 -3.84
N THR A 466 -24.61 4.20 -3.59
CA THR A 466 -25.45 5.38 -3.43
C THR A 466 -25.52 5.82 -1.97
N ASP A 467 -25.13 7.06 -1.66
CA ASP A 467 -25.36 7.63 -0.34
C ASP A 467 -26.84 8.00 -0.13
N LEU A 468 -27.58 7.13 0.58
CA LEU A 468 -29.00 7.34 0.87
C LEU A 468 -29.30 8.56 1.75
N GLN A 469 -28.32 9.10 2.47
CA GLN A 469 -28.49 10.32 3.26
C GLN A 469 -28.35 11.58 2.39
N GLY A 470 -27.65 11.48 1.26
CA GLY A 470 -27.33 12.60 0.37
C GLY A 470 -26.42 13.64 1.02
N GLY A 471 -26.44 14.84 0.45
CA GLY A 471 -25.66 15.98 0.91
C GLY A 471 -26.23 16.68 2.16
N GLY A 472 -25.48 17.65 2.69
CA GLY A 472 -25.85 18.44 3.86
C GLY A 472 -24.74 19.40 4.26
N ASN A 473 -24.92 20.11 5.38
CA ASN A 473 -23.92 21.03 5.92
C ASN A 473 -23.21 20.49 7.17
N PHE A 474 -22.13 21.19 7.55
CA PHE A 474 -21.28 20.86 8.68
C PHE A 474 -21.52 21.74 9.92
N ASN A 475 -22.67 22.41 10.03
CA ASN A 475 -22.95 23.32 11.17
C ASN A 475 -22.91 22.61 12.53
N ASN A 476 -23.05 21.28 12.54
CA ASN A 476 -23.00 20.46 13.73
C ASN A 476 -21.63 19.80 13.97
N TRP A 477 -20.59 20.10 13.18
CA TRP A 477 -19.25 19.58 13.42
C TRP A 477 -18.65 20.10 14.73
N ASP A 478 -17.75 19.31 15.29
CA ASP A 478 -17.06 19.64 16.55
C ASP A 478 -15.60 20.02 16.27
N SER A 479 -15.13 21.15 16.78
CA SER A 479 -13.74 21.58 16.59
C SER A 479 -12.74 20.92 17.55
N ASP A 480 -13.23 20.24 18.60
CA ASP A 480 -12.41 19.68 19.69
C ASP A 480 -12.00 18.22 19.46
N PHE A 481 -12.13 17.72 18.23
CA PHE A 481 -11.69 16.38 17.83
C PHE A 481 -10.22 16.33 17.39
N ALA A 482 -9.66 15.13 17.28
CA ALA A 482 -8.30 14.89 16.79
C ALA A 482 -8.31 14.06 15.51
N LEU A 483 -7.38 14.34 14.60
CA LEU A 483 -7.10 13.46 13.47
C LEU A 483 -6.28 12.25 13.97
N VAL A 484 -6.76 11.04 13.67
CA VAL A 484 -6.15 9.77 14.05
C VAL A 484 -6.12 8.81 12.87
N LEU A 485 -5.01 8.10 12.70
CA LEU A 485 -4.78 7.09 11.66
C LEU A 485 -4.50 5.73 12.29
N GLY A 486 -4.99 4.66 11.67
CA GLY A 486 -4.74 3.28 12.07
C GLY A 486 -5.47 2.81 13.34
N ASN A 487 -6.20 3.69 14.04
CA ASN A 487 -7.05 3.34 15.17
C ASN A 487 -8.04 4.50 15.49
N GLU A 488 -8.87 4.31 16.51
CA GLU A 488 -9.65 5.37 17.15
C GLU A 488 -8.83 6.08 18.24
N VAL A 489 -9.21 7.30 18.64
CA VAL A 489 -8.60 8.03 19.78
C VAL A 489 -8.56 7.17 21.04
N SER A 490 -9.60 6.36 21.24
CA SER A 490 -9.72 5.45 22.39
C SER A 490 -8.93 4.13 22.27
N GLY A 491 -8.31 3.85 21.13
CA GLY A 491 -7.44 2.68 20.92
C GLY A 491 -8.14 1.33 20.75
N ASN A 492 -9.47 1.31 20.61
CA ASN A 492 -10.29 0.09 20.61
C ASN A 492 -10.94 -0.22 19.25
N ARG A 493 -10.47 0.41 18.17
CA ARG A 493 -10.88 0.13 16.79
C ARG A 493 -9.63 0.07 15.88
N PRO A 494 -8.66 -0.80 16.21
CA PRO A 494 -7.40 -0.87 15.46
C PRO A 494 -7.67 -1.27 14.02
N TRP A 495 -6.96 -0.62 13.10
CA TRP A 495 -6.79 -1.07 11.73
C TRP A 495 -5.37 -1.55 11.53
N GLN A 496 -5.25 -2.76 11.00
CA GLN A 496 -4.00 -3.42 10.69
C GLN A 496 -3.69 -3.29 9.21
N GLY A 497 -2.52 -2.78 8.91
CA GLY A 497 -2.09 -2.58 7.53
C GLY A 497 -1.04 -1.49 7.41
N THR A 498 -0.64 -1.22 6.19
CA THR A 498 0.37 -0.22 5.86
C THR A 498 -0.28 0.98 5.20
N MET A 499 -0.01 2.19 5.70
CA MET A 499 -0.39 3.44 5.03
C MET A 499 0.86 4.04 4.38
N ARG A 500 0.77 4.38 3.10
CA ARG A 500 1.87 5.00 2.33
C ARG A 500 1.69 6.47 2.05
N PHE A 501 0.46 6.95 2.09
CA PHE A 501 0.16 8.36 1.86
C PHE A 501 -1.21 8.72 2.42
N LEU A 502 -1.34 9.94 2.91
CA LEU A 502 -2.61 10.57 3.26
C LEU A 502 -2.59 12.03 2.81
N ALA A 503 -3.64 12.47 2.12
CA ALA A 503 -3.96 13.86 1.91
C ALA A 503 -5.41 14.15 2.31
N ILE A 504 -5.63 15.32 2.92
CA ILE A 504 -6.98 15.87 3.14
C ILE A 504 -7.09 17.11 2.27
N HIS A 505 -8.10 17.12 1.39
CA HIS A 505 -8.42 18.26 0.53
C HIS A 505 -9.65 18.97 1.07
N LYS A 506 -9.67 20.31 0.96
CA LYS A 506 -10.83 21.12 1.36
C LYS A 506 -11.94 21.21 0.31
N ARG A 507 -11.93 20.32 -0.67
CA ARG A 507 -12.90 20.22 -1.77
C ARG A 507 -13.20 18.75 -2.06
N ALA A 508 -14.38 18.47 -2.59
CA ALA A 508 -14.66 17.18 -3.21
C ALA A 508 -13.93 17.12 -4.56
N LEU A 509 -12.91 16.27 -4.68
CA LEU A 509 -12.19 16.09 -5.94
C LEU A 509 -13.12 15.51 -7.02
N SER A 510 -12.93 15.94 -8.26
CA SER A 510 -13.64 15.33 -9.39
C SER A 510 -13.10 13.92 -9.68
N ALA A 511 -13.89 13.08 -10.33
CA ALA A 511 -13.43 11.75 -10.75
C ALA A 511 -12.15 11.81 -11.62
N SER A 512 -12.01 12.84 -12.47
CA SER A 512 -10.80 13.07 -13.25
C SER A 512 -9.59 13.46 -12.41
N ASP A 513 -9.77 14.27 -11.36
CA ASP A 513 -8.69 14.62 -10.44
C ASP A 513 -8.23 13.40 -9.64
N ILE A 514 -9.18 12.57 -9.19
CA ILE A 514 -8.93 11.33 -8.46
C ILE A 514 -8.15 10.34 -9.35
N GLN A 515 -8.57 10.17 -10.60
CA GLN A 515 -7.85 9.34 -11.58
C GLN A 515 -6.43 9.86 -11.82
N THR A 516 -6.27 11.19 -11.98
CA THR A 516 -4.96 11.83 -12.15
C THR A 516 -4.04 11.52 -10.96
N ASN A 517 -4.57 11.60 -9.74
CA ASN A 517 -3.82 11.26 -8.54
C ASN A 517 -3.54 9.77 -8.38
N PHE A 518 -4.43 8.89 -8.85
CA PHE A 518 -4.20 7.46 -8.89
C PHE A 518 -3.03 7.14 -9.83
N ASP A 519 -3.05 7.69 -11.06
CA ASP A 519 -2.04 7.45 -12.09
C ASP A 519 -0.64 7.93 -11.65
N ALA A 520 -0.57 9.04 -10.90
CA ALA A 520 0.69 9.50 -10.30
C ALA A 520 1.28 8.48 -9.30
N GLY A 521 0.43 7.73 -8.61
CA GLY A 521 0.83 6.71 -7.63
C GLY A 521 1.39 7.28 -6.32
N VAL A 522 2.09 6.42 -5.56
CA VAL A 522 2.65 6.72 -4.24
C VAL A 522 4.03 6.07 -4.05
N GLY A 523 4.76 6.52 -3.03
CA GLY A 523 6.03 5.92 -2.57
C GLY A 523 7.24 6.70 -3.05
N GLN A 524 8.43 6.21 -2.66
CA GLN A 524 9.70 6.82 -3.01
C GLN A 524 10.05 6.59 -4.50
N LYS A 525 9.59 7.50 -5.36
CA LYS A 525 9.95 7.55 -6.79
C LYS A 525 10.87 8.75 -7.06
N TYR A 526 11.87 8.55 -7.90
CA TYR A 526 12.82 9.57 -8.34
C TYR A 526 12.89 9.63 -9.87
N PHE A 527 13.04 10.82 -10.42
CA PHE A 527 13.53 11.02 -11.77
C PHE A 527 15.07 11.04 -11.74
N LEU A 528 15.70 10.05 -12.35
CA LEU A 528 17.15 10.03 -12.57
C LEU A 528 17.46 10.52 -13.98
N MET A 529 18.06 11.71 -14.07
CA MET A 529 18.34 12.40 -15.33
C MET A 529 19.76 12.10 -15.83
N PHE A 530 19.95 11.00 -16.56
CA PHE A 530 21.25 10.60 -17.07
C PHE A 530 21.71 11.52 -18.20
N ARG A 531 22.73 12.34 -17.94
CA ARG A 531 23.28 13.28 -18.93
C ARG A 531 23.99 12.54 -20.05
N LEU A 532 23.58 12.78 -21.29
CA LEU A 532 24.14 12.18 -22.51
C LEU A 532 25.35 12.98 -23.01
N HIS A 533 26.40 13.06 -22.20
CA HIS A 533 27.53 13.97 -22.43
C HIS A 533 28.31 13.73 -23.73
N THR A 534 28.29 12.51 -24.28
CA THR A 534 28.96 12.15 -25.54
C THR A 534 28.27 12.73 -26.78
N LEU A 535 26.95 13.01 -26.71
CA LEU A 535 26.25 13.76 -27.75
C LEU A 535 26.68 15.23 -27.79
N ASN A 536 27.18 15.75 -26.67
CA ASN A 536 27.49 17.17 -26.48
C ASN A 536 28.98 17.52 -26.68
N ALA A 537 29.81 16.55 -27.09
CA ALA A 537 31.27 16.71 -27.17
C ALA A 537 31.77 17.73 -28.22
N ASN A 538 30.88 18.30 -29.05
CA ASN A 538 31.21 19.22 -30.15
C ASN A 538 30.87 20.71 -29.90
N ASN A 539 30.91 21.18 -28.65
CA ASN A 539 30.93 22.61 -28.24
C ASN A 539 29.76 23.51 -28.70
N GLY A 540 28.59 23.37 -28.07
CA GLY A 540 27.55 24.42 -28.11
C GLY A 540 26.13 23.98 -27.71
N ASP A 541 25.83 22.69 -27.77
CA ASP A 541 24.48 22.17 -27.54
C ASP A 541 24.13 22.11 -26.04
N PRO A 542 22.85 22.36 -25.68
CA PRO A 542 22.40 22.24 -24.30
C PRO A 542 22.54 20.81 -23.77
N ASP A 543 22.71 20.65 -22.46
CA ASP A 543 22.69 19.34 -21.81
C ASP A 543 21.38 18.60 -22.14
N SER A 544 21.52 17.39 -22.67
CA SER A 544 20.39 16.49 -22.94
C SER A 544 20.47 15.27 -22.04
N PHE A 545 19.30 14.74 -21.69
CA PHE A 545 19.15 13.73 -20.66
C PHE A 545 18.27 12.60 -21.15
N LEU A 546 18.60 11.38 -20.74
CA LEU A 546 17.62 10.31 -20.68
C LEU A 546 17.17 10.18 -19.22
N VAL A 547 15.88 10.41 -18.99
CA VAL A 547 15.29 10.45 -17.65
C VAL A 547 14.55 9.15 -17.39
N PHE A 548 14.86 8.48 -16.28
CA PHE A 548 14.11 7.31 -15.80
C PHE A 548 13.29 7.66 -14.57
N THR A 549 12.11 7.06 -14.45
CA THR A 549 11.45 6.90 -13.15
C THR A 549 12.08 5.71 -12.44
N VAL A 550 12.59 5.93 -11.23
CA VAL A 550 13.31 4.93 -10.43
C VAL A 550 12.74 4.85 -9.03
N SER A 551 12.55 3.64 -8.52
CA SER A 551 12.14 3.39 -7.14
C SER A 551 12.81 2.14 -6.60
N GLN A 552 12.97 2.05 -5.28
CA GLN A 552 13.36 0.79 -4.65
C GLN A 552 12.16 -0.17 -4.67
N TYR A 553 12.30 -1.29 -5.38
CA TYR A 553 11.22 -2.26 -5.58
C TYR A 553 11.07 -3.15 -4.34
N ASP A 554 12.19 -3.67 -3.85
CA ASP A 554 12.31 -4.46 -2.63
C ASP A 554 13.68 -4.23 -1.97
N ASN A 555 14.03 -5.04 -0.97
CA ASN A 555 15.29 -4.92 -0.24
C ASN A 555 16.53 -5.29 -1.08
N TYR A 556 16.36 -5.76 -2.31
CA TYR A 556 17.43 -6.30 -3.15
C TYR A 556 17.44 -5.72 -4.57
N SER A 557 16.52 -4.82 -4.92
CA SER A 557 16.39 -4.33 -6.30
C SER A 557 15.72 -2.96 -6.43
N TYR A 558 16.03 -2.30 -7.54
CA TYR A 558 15.39 -1.08 -8.01
C TYR A 558 14.55 -1.38 -9.26
N LEU A 559 13.41 -0.72 -9.38
CA LEU A 559 12.64 -0.66 -10.61
C LEU A 559 13.01 0.59 -11.39
N PHE A 560 13.56 0.42 -12.59
CA PHE A 560 13.76 1.47 -13.59
C PHE A 560 12.66 1.36 -14.65
N SER A 561 11.92 2.44 -14.88
CA SER A 561 10.80 2.43 -15.82
C SER A 561 10.64 3.76 -16.56
N GLU A 562 9.86 3.70 -17.64
CA GLU A 562 9.39 4.87 -18.40
C GLU A 562 10.49 5.84 -18.83
N PRO A 563 11.60 5.35 -19.44
CA PRO A 563 12.62 6.27 -19.92
C PRO A 563 12.05 7.25 -20.95
N PHE A 564 12.44 8.52 -20.85
CA PHE A 564 12.16 9.53 -21.86
C PHE A 564 13.35 10.45 -22.08
N TYR A 565 13.53 10.90 -23.32
CA TYR A 565 14.56 11.86 -23.70
C TYR A 565 14.06 13.29 -23.43
N PHE A 566 14.88 14.11 -22.79
CA PHE A 566 14.51 15.46 -22.39
C PHE A 566 15.66 16.45 -22.53
N VAL A 567 15.35 17.67 -22.99
CA VAL A 567 16.29 18.78 -23.10
C VAL A 567 15.73 19.98 -22.35
N PRO A 568 16.24 20.30 -21.14
CA PRO A 568 15.71 21.37 -20.31
C PRO A 568 15.66 22.72 -21.02
N GLY A 569 14.48 23.35 -21.02
CA GLY A 569 14.25 24.68 -21.57
C GLY A 569 14.31 24.78 -23.10
N GLN A 570 14.31 23.65 -23.81
CA GLN A 570 14.28 23.62 -25.28
C GLN A 570 12.95 23.10 -25.82
N SER A 571 12.49 23.71 -26.92
CA SER A 571 11.28 23.29 -27.62
C SER A 571 11.52 22.30 -28.76
N SER A 572 12.77 21.94 -29.01
CA SER A 572 13.20 21.09 -30.13
C SER A 572 14.45 20.28 -29.73
N VAL A 573 14.69 19.18 -30.44
CA VAL A 573 15.89 18.37 -30.33
C VAL A 573 17.05 19.13 -31.03
N PRO A 574 18.20 19.37 -30.35
CA PRO A 574 19.30 20.14 -30.95
C PRO A 574 19.81 19.54 -32.26
N THR A 575 20.05 18.23 -32.26
CA THR A 575 20.52 17.47 -33.43
C THR A 575 19.87 16.08 -33.44
N PRO A 576 19.26 15.63 -34.55
CA PRO A 576 18.74 14.27 -34.66
C PRO A 576 19.82 13.19 -34.48
N PHE A 577 19.51 12.13 -33.74
CA PHE A 577 20.46 11.04 -33.48
C PHE A 577 19.77 9.68 -33.36
N THR A 578 20.55 8.62 -33.57
CA THR A 578 20.11 7.23 -33.39
C THR A 578 20.55 6.70 -32.03
N MET A 579 19.67 5.95 -31.37
CA MET A 579 19.91 5.31 -30.08
C MET A 579 19.65 3.80 -30.22
N ARG A 580 20.65 2.97 -29.89
CA ARG A 580 20.55 1.50 -29.93
C ARG A 580 21.12 0.83 -28.71
N GLY A 581 20.50 -0.28 -28.33
CA GLY A 581 21.03 -1.22 -27.35
C GLY A 581 21.29 -0.59 -25.98
N LEU A 582 20.26 0.01 -25.39
CA LEU A 582 20.37 0.67 -24.09
C LEU A 582 20.50 -0.34 -22.96
N ARG A 583 21.50 -0.15 -22.10
CA ARG A 583 21.75 -0.96 -20.91
C ARG A 583 21.97 -0.08 -19.69
N ILE A 584 21.52 -0.54 -18.53
CA ILE A 584 21.74 0.12 -17.24
C ILE A 584 22.99 -0.48 -16.61
N GLY A 585 23.95 0.36 -16.27
CA GLY A 585 25.12 0.01 -15.50
C GLY A 585 24.96 0.38 -14.03
N VAL A 586 25.60 -0.40 -13.16
CA VAL A 586 25.66 -0.20 -11.71
C VAL A 586 27.12 -0.30 -11.31
N ASN A 587 27.60 0.67 -10.52
CA ASN A 587 28.91 0.63 -9.88
C ASN A 587 30.09 0.33 -10.83
N GLY A 588 30.02 0.91 -12.03
CA GLY A 588 31.06 0.80 -13.05
C GLY A 588 30.99 -0.43 -13.98
N LYS A 589 30.02 -1.33 -13.78
CA LYS A 589 29.79 -2.50 -14.66
C LYS A 589 28.38 -2.54 -15.21
N VAL A 590 28.17 -3.28 -16.29
CA VAL A 590 26.83 -3.56 -16.85
C VAL A 590 26.40 -4.96 -16.40
N PRO A 591 25.36 -5.10 -15.54
CA PRO A 591 24.84 -6.40 -15.15
C PRO A 591 24.37 -7.24 -16.35
N THR A 592 24.54 -8.56 -16.26
CA THR A 592 24.15 -9.53 -17.31
C THR A 592 22.64 -9.81 -17.34
N VAL A 593 21.93 -9.44 -16.28
CA VAL A 593 20.47 -9.55 -16.14
C VAL A 593 19.87 -8.16 -15.88
N GLY A 594 18.55 -8.01 -16.07
CA GLY A 594 17.89 -6.71 -15.84
C GLY A 594 18.12 -5.69 -16.96
N GLN A 595 18.34 -6.14 -18.20
CA GLN A 595 18.60 -5.30 -19.37
C GLN A 595 17.43 -5.26 -20.36
N ALA A 596 16.22 -4.93 -19.89
CA ALA A 596 15.01 -4.98 -20.75
C ALA A 596 15.03 -4.02 -21.95
N PHE A 597 15.93 -3.02 -21.94
CA PHE A 597 16.09 -2.01 -22.98
C PHE A 597 17.18 -2.35 -24.01
N ALA A 598 17.84 -3.50 -23.88
CA ALA A 598 18.96 -3.90 -24.74
C ALA A 598 18.57 -4.09 -26.22
N THR A 599 17.28 -4.22 -26.54
CA THR A 599 16.78 -4.33 -27.92
C THR A 599 16.26 -3.00 -28.49
N LEU A 600 16.50 -1.88 -27.81
CA LEU A 600 16.05 -0.56 -28.28
C LEU A 600 16.74 -0.23 -29.61
N ASP A 601 15.97 0.25 -30.59
CA ASP A 601 16.47 0.80 -31.86
C ASP A 601 15.52 1.92 -32.32
N MET A 602 15.97 3.17 -32.22
CA MET A 602 15.15 4.33 -32.56
C MET A 602 15.96 5.55 -32.99
N THR A 603 15.27 6.51 -33.61
CA THR A 603 15.81 7.83 -33.95
C THR A 603 15.03 8.90 -33.20
N ILE A 604 15.74 9.83 -32.57
CA ILE A 604 15.19 11.00 -31.86
C ILE A 604 15.35 12.23 -32.75
N ASP A 605 14.26 12.95 -32.99
CA ASP A 605 14.23 14.18 -33.80
C ASP A 605 13.09 15.12 -33.40
N ASP A 606 12.99 16.29 -34.05
CA ASP A 606 11.96 17.29 -33.75
C ASP A 606 10.52 16.81 -34.01
N THR A 607 10.32 15.80 -34.85
CA THR A 607 8.97 15.33 -35.20
C THR A 607 8.35 14.49 -34.10
N ASN A 608 9.18 13.95 -33.20
CA ASN A 608 8.75 13.10 -32.11
C ASN A 608 9.00 13.68 -30.71
N TYR A 609 9.54 14.90 -30.62
CA TYR A 609 9.81 15.58 -29.35
C TYR A 609 8.71 16.56 -28.95
N ASN A 610 8.31 16.53 -27.67
CA ASN A 610 7.42 17.51 -27.06
C ASN A 610 8.19 18.33 -26.00
N ALA A 611 8.02 19.65 -26.01
CA ALA A 611 8.75 20.55 -25.11
C ALA A 611 8.42 20.34 -23.62
N ASP A 612 7.19 19.94 -23.31
CA ASP A 612 6.69 19.81 -21.94
C ASP A 612 6.93 18.40 -21.38
N THR A 613 6.92 17.37 -22.24
CA THR A 613 6.95 15.94 -21.84
C THR A 613 8.15 15.17 -22.37
N GLY A 614 8.97 15.78 -23.23
CA GLY A 614 10.10 15.12 -23.89
C GLY A 614 9.67 14.13 -24.97
N HIS A 615 10.49 13.11 -25.20
CA HIS A 615 10.17 11.99 -26.09
C HIS A 615 10.19 10.66 -25.31
N PRO A 616 9.04 9.97 -25.16
CA PRO A 616 8.99 8.66 -24.52
C PRO A 616 9.83 7.62 -25.29
N VAL A 617 10.75 6.94 -24.60
CA VAL A 617 11.66 5.96 -25.19
C VAL A 617 11.12 4.53 -25.04
N SER A 618 10.55 4.19 -23.89
CA SER A 618 9.94 2.88 -23.67
C SER A 618 8.92 2.91 -22.54
N ALA A 619 7.85 2.13 -22.67
CA ALA A 619 6.91 1.87 -21.57
C ALA A 619 7.33 0.67 -20.70
N ARG A 620 8.44 0.00 -21.02
CA ARG A 620 8.91 -1.17 -20.27
C ARG A 620 9.60 -0.74 -18.98
N GLY A 621 9.51 -1.59 -17.95
CA GLY A 621 10.31 -1.50 -16.74
C GLY A 621 11.36 -2.61 -16.69
N THR A 622 12.39 -2.43 -15.87
CA THR A 622 13.37 -3.48 -15.58
C THR A 622 13.84 -3.41 -14.13
N LEU A 623 14.10 -4.58 -13.55
CA LEU A 623 14.65 -4.68 -12.21
C LEU A 623 16.18 -4.73 -12.31
N VAL A 624 16.82 -3.87 -11.53
CA VAL A 624 18.28 -3.79 -11.40
C VAL A 624 18.62 -4.14 -9.97
N GLY A 625 19.55 -5.08 -9.78
CA GLY A 625 19.95 -5.52 -8.44
C GLY A 625 20.60 -4.41 -7.62
N LEU A 626 20.31 -4.39 -6.32
CA LEU A 626 21.02 -3.62 -5.31
C LEU A 626 22.36 -4.29 -5.01
N GLU A 627 23.44 -3.51 -4.98
CA GLU A 627 24.79 -4.04 -4.74
C GLU A 627 25.41 -3.50 -3.45
N LEU A 628 25.67 -2.19 -3.38
CA LEU A 628 26.29 -1.53 -2.23
C LEU A 628 25.28 -0.92 -1.26
N GLY A 629 24.01 -0.84 -1.66
CA GLY A 629 22.95 -0.19 -0.91
C GLY A 629 22.41 1.05 -1.61
N ALA A 630 21.15 1.38 -1.29
CA ALA A 630 20.40 2.43 -1.99
C ALA A 630 21.08 3.80 -1.99
N ASP A 631 21.77 4.17 -0.91
CA ASP A 631 22.43 5.46 -0.81
C ASP A 631 23.80 5.52 -1.53
N LEU A 632 24.38 4.36 -1.83
CA LEU A 632 25.74 4.23 -2.35
C LEU A 632 25.79 3.81 -3.82
N ASP A 633 24.82 2.99 -4.26
CA ASP A 633 24.76 2.48 -5.62
C ASP A 633 24.73 3.63 -6.63
N GLN A 634 25.73 3.60 -7.52
CA GLN A 634 25.86 4.54 -8.60
C GLN A 634 25.40 3.89 -9.90
N PHE A 635 24.43 4.52 -10.56
CA PHE A 635 23.90 4.08 -11.83
C PHE A 635 24.50 4.88 -12.97
N PHE A 636 24.62 4.26 -14.14
CA PHE A 636 24.85 4.94 -15.41
C PHE A 636 24.09 4.18 -16.49
N ILE A 637 23.97 4.74 -17.70
CA ILE A 637 23.44 3.99 -18.85
C ILE A 637 24.51 3.91 -19.93
N SER A 638 24.46 2.84 -20.71
CA SER A 638 25.38 2.57 -21.80
C SER A 638 24.62 2.16 -23.06
N PHE A 639 25.22 2.41 -24.23
CA PHE A 639 24.58 2.18 -25.52
C PHE A 639 25.45 1.30 -26.42
N GLU A 640 24.81 0.51 -27.29
CA GLU A 640 25.47 -0.05 -28.49
C GLU A 640 25.75 1.05 -29.51
N GLN A 641 24.83 2.01 -29.64
CA GLN A 641 25.02 3.20 -30.46
C GLN A 641 24.32 4.40 -29.83
N LEU A 642 25.05 5.52 -29.72
CA LEU A 642 24.48 6.81 -29.37
C LEU A 642 25.02 7.87 -30.33
N GLY A 643 24.20 8.29 -31.30
CA GLY A 643 24.65 9.13 -32.40
C GLY A 643 25.75 8.45 -33.21
N ASN A 644 26.96 9.03 -33.18
CA ASN A 644 28.12 8.52 -33.90
C ASN A 644 29.02 7.60 -33.05
N GLU A 645 28.81 7.57 -31.73
CA GLU A 645 29.57 6.70 -30.83
C GLU A 645 28.94 5.30 -30.82
N SER A 646 29.78 4.27 -30.74
CA SER A 646 29.30 2.87 -30.72
C SER A 646 30.15 1.96 -29.85
N ASN A 647 29.51 0.97 -29.25
CA ASN A 647 30.13 -0.13 -28.52
C ASN A 647 29.53 -1.46 -29.01
N VAL A 648 30.33 -2.53 -28.98
CA VAL A 648 29.86 -3.87 -29.33
C VAL A 648 29.63 -4.67 -28.06
N PHE A 649 28.36 -4.98 -27.76
CA PHE A 649 28.02 -5.96 -26.76
C PHE A 649 28.00 -7.35 -27.38
N VAL A 650 28.81 -8.26 -26.83
CA VAL A 650 28.74 -9.68 -27.18
C VAL A 650 27.76 -10.32 -26.21
N GLU A 651 26.54 -10.56 -26.68
CA GLU A 651 25.58 -11.34 -25.90
C GLU A 651 26.18 -12.70 -25.59
N ALA A 652 26.02 -13.17 -24.36
CA ALA A 652 26.42 -14.51 -24.00
C ALA A 652 25.70 -15.47 -24.95
N THR A 653 26.45 -16.17 -25.79
CA THR A 653 25.89 -17.29 -26.53
C THR A 653 25.58 -18.35 -25.49
N PHE A 654 24.32 -18.41 -25.06
CA PHE A 654 23.84 -19.58 -24.36
C PHE A 654 24.10 -20.74 -25.32
N ASP A 655 24.90 -21.71 -24.89
CA ASP A 655 24.85 -23.01 -25.53
C ASP A 655 23.38 -23.39 -25.56
N ALA A 656 22.87 -23.74 -26.75
CA ALA A 656 21.52 -24.29 -26.85
C ALA A 656 21.41 -25.31 -25.73
N PRO A 657 20.44 -25.18 -24.81
CA PRO A 657 20.38 -26.05 -23.65
C PRO A 657 20.54 -27.45 -24.19
N VAL A 658 21.62 -28.12 -23.78
CA VAL A 658 21.74 -29.54 -24.05
C VAL A 658 20.62 -30.09 -23.19
N PHE A 659 19.45 -30.30 -23.80
CA PHE A 659 18.44 -31.17 -23.28
C PHE A 659 19.05 -32.58 -23.35
N THR A 660 20.02 -32.86 -22.48
CA THR A 660 19.97 -34.14 -21.79
C THR A 660 18.67 -34.04 -21.02
N GLY A 661 17.60 -34.62 -21.57
CA GLY A 661 16.46 -34.92 -20.73
C GLY A 661 16.99 -35.77 -19.60
N SER A 662 17.28 -35.16 -18.44
CA SER A 662 16.73 -35.73 -17.22
C SER A 662 15.26 -35.80 -17.54
N GLY A 663 14.76 -37.01 -17.85
CA GLY A 663 13.34 -37.22 -18.01
C GLY A 663 12.66 -36.49 -16.87
N LEU A 664 11.58 -35.76 -17.18
CA LEU A 664 10.72 -35.17 -16.15
C LEU A 664 10.67 -36.18 -15.00
N GLU A 665 11.18 -35.81 -13.83
CA GLU A 665 10.99 -36.61 -12.63
C GLU A 665 9.49 -36.54 -12.39
N TYR A 666 8.75 -37.44 -13.03
CA TYR A 666 7.42 -37.77 -12.60
C TYR A 666 7.60 -38.34 -11.19
N SER A 667 6.78 -37.85 -10.26
CA SER A 667 6.66 -38.50 -8.97
C SER A 667 6.37 -39.98 -9.21
N ASP A 668 7.10 -40.87 -8.53
CA ASP A 668 6.78 -42.31 -8.49
C ASP A 668 5.39 -42.57 -7.88
N ILE A 669 4.79 -41.56 -7.27
CA ILE A 669 3.45 -41.55 -6.67
C ILE A 669 2.52 -40.69 -7.52
N GLY A 670 1.47 -41.30 -8.07
CA GLY A 670 0.39 -40.62 -8.78
C GLY A 670 -0.81 -40.34 -7.86
N LEU A 671 -1.60 -39.33 -8.23
CA LEU A 671 -2.90 -39.04 -7.63
C LEU A 671 -3.99 -39.48 -8.60
N ARG A 672 -5.04 -40.18 -8.16
CA ARG A 672 -6.16 -40.49 -9.03
C ARG A 672 -6.86 -39.21 -9.50
N ASN A 673 -7.14 -39.12 -10.80
CA ASN A 673 -7.96 -38.04 -11.32
C ASN A 673 -9.44 -38.22 -10.93
N PHE A 674 -10.25 -37.18 -11.12
CA PHE A 674 -11.65 -37.14 -10.66
C PHE A 674 -12.51 -38.30 -11.19
N MET A 675 -12.25 -38.80 -12.41
CA MET A 675 -12.99 -39.94 -12.97
C MET A 675 -12.55 -41.25 -12.30
N GLU A 676 -11.25 -41.41 -12.08
CA GLU A 676 -10.70 -42.59 -11.42
C GLU A 676 -11.14 -42.69 -9.96
N ILE A 677 -11.23 -41.57 -9.24
CA ILE A 677 -11.74 -41.54 -7.86
C ILE A 677 -13.19 -42.01 -7.83
N ARG A 678 -14.04 -41.46 -8.70
CA ARG A 678 -15.46 -41.85 -8.80
C ARG A 678 -15.62 -43.35 -9.08
N GLU A 679 -14.89 -43.87 -10.05
CA GLU A 679 -15.00 -45.28 -10.42
C GLU A 679 -14.36 -46.22 -9.39
N SER A 680 -13.30 -45.78 -8.70
CA SER A 680 -12.73 -46.53 -7.58
C SER A 680 -13.73 -46.65 -6.43
N PHE A 681 -14.43 -45.57 -6.08
CA PHE A 681 -15.46 -45.61 -5.04
C PHE A 681 -16.64 -46.50 -5.42
N ALA A 682 -17.05 -46.48 -6.70
CA ALA A 682 -18.08 -47.37 -7.21
C ALA A 682 -17.68 -48.85 -7.08
N GLN A 683 -16.44 -49.19 -7.43
CA GLN A 683 -15.93 -50.56 -7.30
C GLN A 683 -15.83 -51.01 -5.84
N LEU A 684 -15.33 -50.14 -4.97
CA LEU A 684 -15.11 -50.45 -3.55
C LEU A 684 -16.42 -50.58 -2.75
N THR A 685 -17.45 -49.84 -3.15
CA THR A 685 -18.75 -49.85 -2.45
C THR A 685 -19.80 -50.74 -3.11
N GLY A 686 -19.60 -51.10 -4.38
CA GLY A 686 -20.59 -51.79 -5.21
C GLY A 686 -21.77 -50.89 -5.64
N ILE A 687 -21.70 -49.59 -5.39
CA ILE A 687 -22.74 -48.62 -5.77
C ILE A 687 -22.43 -48.07 -7.17
N ASP A 688 -23.41 -48.15 -8.06
CA ASP A 688 -23.27 -47.67 -9.44
C ASP A 688 -23.01 -46.14 -9.44
N SER A 689 -22.00 -45.70 -10.20
CA SER A 689 -21.65 -44.29 -10.30
C SER A 689 -22.74 -43.42 -10.96
N ALA A 690 -23.74 -44.04 -11.59
CA ALA A 690 -24.95 -43.41 -12.12
C ALA A 690 -26.10 -43.28 -11.09
N THR A 691 -25.93 -43.78 -9.87
CA THR A 691 -26.90 -43.61 -8.77
C THR A 691 -27.19 -42.10 -8.58
N PRO A 692 -28.46 -41.64 -8.55
CA PRO A 692 -28.77 -40.21 -8.57
C PRO A 692 -28.05 -39.38 -7.51
N ALA A 693 -28.02 -39.82 -6.25
CA ALA A 693 -27.35 -39.10 -5.17
C ALA A 693 -25.83 -38.95 -5.41
N VAL A 694 -25.20 -40.01 -5.94
CA VAL A 694 -23.77 -40.02 -6.29
C VAL A 694 -23.49 -39.08 -7.46
N ARG A 695 -24.28 -39.15 -8.53
CA ARG A 695 -24.13 -38.29 -9.71
C ARG A 695 -24.29 -36.81 -9.32
N ASP A 696 -25.33 -36.49 -8.56
CA ASP A 696 -25.62 -35.11 -8.17
C ASP A 696 -24.51 -34.55 -7.25
N THR A 697 -23.95 -35.37 -6.34
CA THR A 697 -22.78 -34.98 -5.53
C THR A 697 -21.54 -34.80 -6.39
N TYR A 698 -21.27 -35.71 -7.33
CA TYR A 698 -20.13 -35.63 -8.22
C TYR A 698 -20.19 -34.37 -9.10
N ASP A 699 -21.34 -34.04 -9.67
CA ASP A 699 -21.52 -32.83 -10.48
C ASP A 699 -21.28 -31.55 -9.67
N LEU A 700 -21.59 -31.57 -8.37
CA LEU A 700 -21.32 -30.47 -7.45
C LEU A 700 -19.81 -30.31 -7.15
N VAL A 701 -19.09 -31.41 -6.96
CA VAL A 701 -17.69 -31.38 -6.47
C VAL A 701 -16.64 -31.60 -7.55
N VAL A 702 -17.00 -31.86 -8.81
CA VAL A 702 -16.04 -32.20 -9.89
C VAL A 702 -14.98 -31.12 -10.11
N GLN A 703 -15.33 -29.84 -9.95
CA GLN A 703 -14.37 -28.73 -10.04
C GLN A 703 -13.40 -28.67 -8.85
N GLN A 704 -13.77 -29.32 -7.74
CA GLN A 704 -12.96 -29.47 -6.54
C GLN A 704 -12.21 -30.80 -6.53
N LEU A 705 -12.20 -31.59 -7.61
CA LEU A 705 -11.46 -32.87 -7.68
C LEU A 705 -10.23 -32.76 -8.60
N PRO A 706 -9.20 -33.60 -8.42
CA PRO A 706 -7.97 -33.55 -9.21
C PRO A 706 -8.23 -33.78 -10.71
N SER A 707 -7.73 -32.89 -11.56
CA SER A 707 -7.89 -32.96 -13.02
C SER A 707 -6.76 -33.68 -13.76
N SER A 708 -5.63 -33.88 -13.09
CA SER A 708 -4.47 -34.63 -13.58
C SER A 708 -3.99 -35.63 -12.53
N GLU A 709 -3.17 -36.59 -12.96
CA GLU A 709 -2.61 -37.62 -12.08
C GLU A 709 -1.33 -37.20 -11.33
N ASP A 710 -0.99 -35.91 -11.41
CA ASP A 710 0.22 -35.35 -10.81
C ASP A 710 -0.01 -34.99 -9.33
N ILE A 711 0.73 -35.64 -8.44
CA ILE A 711 0.68 -35.37 -7.01
C ILE A 711 1.09 -33.93 -6.66
N LEU A 712 1.95 -33.29 -7.47
CA LEU A 712 2.35 -31.90 -7.27
C LEU A 712 1.20 -30.91 -7.57
N GLY A 713 0.16 -31.37 -8.25
CA GLY A 713 -1.08 -30.63 -8.46
C GLY A 713 -2.11 -30.78 -7.33
N PHE A 714 -1.77 -31.45 -6.22
CA PHE A 714 -2.70 -31.66 -5.11
C PHE A 714 -2.99 -30.36 -4.33
N LEU A 715 -4.27 -30.01 -4.17
CA LEU A 715 -4.74 -28.84 -3.41
C LEU A 715 -5.67 -29.25 -2.26
N SER A 716 -5.76 -28.42 -1.21
CA SER A 716 -6.67 -28.67 -0.08
C SER A 716 -8.14 -28.79 -0.50
N ALA A 717 -8.56 -28.09 -1.57
CA ALA A 717 -9.89 -28.23 -2.16
C ALA A 717 -10.20 -29.67 -2.61
N HIS A 718 -9.18 -30.42 -3.06
CA HIS A 718 -9.32 -31.82 -3.46
C HIS A 718 -9.73 -32.72 -2.29
N GLN A 719 -9.21 -32.49 -1.08
CA GLN A 719 -9.64 -33.24 0.11
C GLN A 719 -11.14 -33.08 0.38
N MET A 720 -11.67 -31.86 0.23
CA MET A 720 -13.08 -31.58 0.50
C MET A 720 -14.01 -32.20 -0.53
N GLY A 721 -13.64 -32.17 -1.82
CA GLY A 721 -14.41 -32.82 -2.88
C GLY A 721 -14.43 -34.34 -2.74
N VAL A 722 -13.26 -34.93 -2.43
CA VAL A 722 -13.11 -36.39 -2.19
C VAL A 722 -13.94 -36.83 -0.99
N ALA A 723 -13.88 -36.10 0.13
CA ALA A 723 -14.63 -36.43 1.34
C ALA A 723 -16.14 -36.41 1.11
N GLN A 724 -16.67 -35.38 0.44
CA GLN A 724 -18.10 -35.29 0.12
C GLN A 724 -18.56 -36.45 -0.76
N LEU A 725 -17.79 -36.78 -1.81
CA LEU A 725 -18.11 -37.90 -2.69
C LEU A 725 -18.05 -39.24 -1.94
N ALA A 726 -17.03 -39.45 -1.11
CA ALA A 726 -16.86 -40.64 -0.29
C ALA A 726 -18.04 -40.85 0.68
N ILE A 727 -18.48 -39.78 1.36
CA ILE A 727 -19.63 -39.81 2.28
C ILE A 727 -20.90 -40.25 1.53
N THR A 728 -21.14 -39.75 0.31
CA THR A 728 -22.32 -40.14 -0.48
C THR A 728 -22.28 -41.62 -0.88
N TYR A 729 -21.15 -42.11 -1.41
CA TYR A 729 -20.98 -43.53 -1.76
C TYR A 729 -21.15 -44.45 -0.54
N CYS A 730 -20.54 -44.09 0.58
CA CYS A 730 -20.67 -44.83 1.83
C CYS A 730 -22.09 -44.75 2.40
N GLY A 731 -22.78 -43.63 2.23
CA GLY A 731 -24.19 -43.47 2.57
C GLY A 731 -25.06 -44.50 1.86
N GLU A 732 -24.98 -44.56 0.53
CA GLU A 732 -25.73 -45.51 -0.30
C GLU A 732 -25.37 -46.98 0.00
N MET A 733 -24.09 -47.28 0.24
CA MET A 733 -23.63 -48.62 0.59
C MET A 733 -24.17 -49.07 1.95
N ILE A 734 -24.07 -48.21 2.96
CA ILE A 734 -24.56 -48.47 4.32
C ILE A 734 -26.08 -48.50 4.38
N ASP A 735 -26.82 -47.82 3.50
CA ASP A 735 -28.27 -47.90 3.51
C ASP A 735 -28.81 -49.13 2.74
N SER A 736 -27.95 -49.82 1.97
CA SER A 736 -28.30 -50.99 1.15
C SER A 736 -27.80 -52.33 1.73
N GLN A 737 -28.70 -53.17 2.22
CA GLN A 737 -28.35 -54.50 2.74
C GLN A 737 -27.67 -55.38 1.68
N ALA A 738 -28.07 -55.24 0.42
CA ALA A 738 -27.48 -55.98 -0.70
C ALA A 738 -26.02 -55.55 -0.95
N ALA A 739 -25.73 -54.24 -0.92
CA ALA A 739 -24.38 -53.71 -1.10
C ALA A 739 -23.46 -54.14 0.04
N ARG A 740 -23.90 -54.01 1.30
CA ARG A 740 -23.15 -54.53 2.47
C ARG A 740 -22.83 -56.02 2.33
N SER A 741 -23.85 -56.83 2.02
CA SER A 741 -23.68 -58.29 1.88
C SER A 741 -22.69 -58.66 0.77
N SER A 742 -22.63 -57.89 -0.33
CA SER A 742 -21.66 -58.14 -1.41
C SER A 742 -20.21 -57.91 -1.01
N LEU A 743 -19.96 -57.06 -0.01
CA LEU A 743 -18.62 -56.82 0.54
C LEU A 743 -18.28 -57.75 1.71
N GLY A 744 -19.16 -58.72 2.04
CA GLY A 744 -19.00 -59.55 3.23
C GLY A 744 -19.28 -58.82 4.54
N ILE A 745 -19.83 -57.61 4.48
CA ILE A 745 -20.26 -56.85 5.65
C ILE A 745 -21.56 -57.45 6.16
N THR A 746 -21.53 -57.97 7.38
CA THR A 746 -22.68 -58.58 8.07
C THR A 746 -23.26 -57.68 9.16
N LEU A 747 -22.82 -56.42 9.18
CA LEU A 747 -23.31 -55.40 10.09
C LEU A 747 -24.83 -55.25 9.93
N THR A 748 -25.55 -55.77 10.94
CA THR A 748 -27.00 -55.58 11.07
C THR A 748 -27.22 -54.17 11.58
N GLU A 749 -27.88 -53.34 10.77
CA GLU A 749 -28.19 -51.94 11.06
C GLU A 749 -29.70 -51.76 11.02
N ASP A 750 -30.26 -51.09 12.02
CA ASP A 750 -31.63 -50.58 11.93
C ASP A 750 -31.63 -49.23 11.20
N VAL A 751 -31.83 -49.28 9.88
CA VAL A 751 -31.92 -48.10 9.00
C VAL A 751 -33.14 -47.21 9.29
N THR A 752 -34.03 -47.58 10.21
CA THR A 752 -35.26 -46.81 10.51
C THR A 752 -35.07 -45.68 11.52
N GLY A 753 -33.85 -45.49 12.06
CA GLY A 753 -33.47 -44.34 12.89
C GLY A 753 -34.19 -44.23 14.25
N ASN A 754 -34.97 -45.25 14.64
CA ASN A 754 -35.83 -45.23 15.83
C ASN A 754 -35.44 -46.24 16.92
N VAL A 755 -34.33 -46.97 16.75
CA VAL A 755 -33.81 -47.90 17.75
C VAL A 755 -32.31 -47.66 17.92
N ALA A 756 -31.92 -47.38 19.16
CA ALA A 756 -30.52 -47.30 19.57
C ALA A 756 -29.90 -48.72 19.56
N ASP A 757 -29.07 -49.05 18.56
CA ASP A 757 -28.34 -50.32 18.44
C ASP A 757 -26.84 -50.22 18.79
N GLU A 758 -26.35 -49.01 19.10
CA GLU A 758 -24.96 -48.62 19.32
C GLU A 758 -24.29 -49.33 20.52
N HIS A 759 -25.07 -49.81 21.48
CA HIS A 759 -24.56 -50.51 22.67
C HIS A 759 -24.48 -52.04 22.53
N ASN A 760 -24.98 -52.61 21.43
CA ASN A 760 -25.14 -54.07 21.30
C ASN A 760 -23.96 -54.77 20.61
N LYS A 761 -22.95 -54.04 20.12
CA LYS A 761 -21.81 -54.61 19.38
C LYS A 761 -20.50 -54.43 20.13
N SER A 762 -19.78 -55.52 20.39
CA SER A 762 -18.41 -55.45 20.92
C SER A 762 -17.43 -54.94 19.85
N VAL A 763 -16.23 -54.50 20.24
CA VAL A 763 -15.16 -54.14 19.28
C VAL A 763 -14.85 -55.32 18.36
N ALA A 764 -14.87 -56.55 18.89
CA ALA A 764 -14.69 -57.78 18.10
C ALA A 764 -15.81 -58.01 17.08
N ASP A 765 -17.06 -57.61 17.40
CA ASP A 765 -18.16 -57.65 16.44
C ASP A 765 -18.00 -56.59 15.35
N TRP A 766 -17.56 -55.38 15.69
CA TRP A 766 -17.23 -54.34 14.70
C TRP A 766 -16.13 -54.79 13.75
N ASP A 767 -15.08 -55.39 14.28
CA ASP A 767 -13.98 -55.97 13.50
C ASP A 767 -14.49 -57.00 12.50
N THR A 768 -15.13 -58.05 13.01
CA THR A 768 -15.51 -59.20 12.19
C THR A 768 -16.69 -58.92 11.25
N GLN A 769 -17.62 -58.05 11.63
CA GLN A 769 -18.83 -57.77 10.85
C GLN A 769 -18.68 -56.60 9.89
N TYR A 770 -17.71 -55.70 10.10
CA TYR A 770 -17.61 -54.45 9.35
C TYR A 770 -16.18 -54.03 8.98
N ILE A 771 -15.28 -53.80 9.94
CA ILE A 771 -13.97 -53.19 9.70
C ILE A 771 -13.06 -54.10 8.87
N ASP A 772 -12.98 -55.40 9.20
CA ASP A 772 -12.15 -56.34 8.45
C ASP A 772 -12.67 -56.51 7.00
N PRO A 773 -13.99 -56.74 6.75
CA PRO A 773 -14.52 -56.73 5.39
C PRO A 773 -14.29 -55.41 4.62
N LEU A 774 -14.43 -54.25 5.29
CA LEU A 774 -14.19 -52.94 4.70
C LEU A 774 -12.73 -52.76 4.28
N LEU A 775 -11.78 -53.17 5.12
CA LEU A 775 -10.35 -53.12 4.81
C LEU A 775 -9.96 -54.10 3.70
N VAL A 776 -10.58 -55.28 3.66
CA VAL A 776 -10.37 -56.24 2.56
C VAL A 776 -10.90 -55.71 1.24
N ALA A 777 -12.01 -54.97 1.26
CA ALA A 777 -12.51 -54.30 0.07
C ALA A 777 -11.62 -53.11 -0.33
N GLY A 778 -11.29 -52.25 0.64
CA GLY A 778 -10.62 -50.96 0.47
C GLY A 778 -9.13 -51.00 0.19
N LEU A 779 -8.42 -52.00 0.72
CA LEU A 779 -7.00 -52.21 0.47
C LEU A 779 -6.83 -53.22 -0.67
N ASN A 780 -5.93 -52.88 -1.59
CA ASN A 780 -5.62 -53.76 -2.70
C ASN A 780 -4.92 -55.05 -2.24
N SER A 781 -4.84 -56.03 -3.13
CA SER A 781 -4.03 -57.24 -2.93
C SER A 781 -2.84 -57.23 -3.89
N ASN A 782 -1.69 -57.71 -3.41
CA ASN A 782 -0.46 -57.87 -4.20
C ASN A 782 0.21 -56.57 -4.71
N LEU A 783 0.00 -55.42 -4.05
CA LEU A 783 0.78 -54.21 -4.34
C LEU A 783 2.19 -54.28 -3.70
N LEU A 784 3.18 -53.71 -4.39
CA LEU A 784 4.55 -53.59 -3.89
C LEU A 784 4.65 -52.62 -2.70
N VAL A 785 3.81 -51.59 -2.69
CA VAL A 785 3.69 -50.57 -1.64
C VAL A 785 2.21 -50.35 -1.37
N GLN A 786 1.78 -50.60 -0.13
CA GLN A 786 0.44 -50.26 0.36
C GLN A 786 0.47 -50.08 1.88
N PRO A 787 -0.51 -49.37 2.46
CA PRO A 787 -0.63 -49.29 3.92
C PRO A 787 -0.74 -50.66 4.56
N ASP A 788 -0.06 -50.85 5.69
CA ASP A 788 -0.22 -52.05 6.49
C ASP A 788 -1.65 -52.15 7.02
N MET A 789 -2.29 -53.30 6.81
CA MET A 789 -3.69 -53.50 7.18
C MET A 789 -3.94 -53.34 8.67
N THR A 790 -2.97 -53.70 9.52
CA THR A 790 -3.06 -53.51 10.98
C THR A 790 -3.03 -52.02 11.33
N ASN A 791 -2.17 -51.24 10.67
CA ASN A 791 -2.11 -49.80 10.87
C ASN A 791 -3.39 -49.10 10.40
N ALA A 792 -3.91 -49.47 9.23
CA ALA A 792 -5.18 -48.94 8.73
C ALA A 792 -6.34 -49.27 9.68
N LYS A 793 -6.37 -50.50 10.21
CA LYS A 793 -7.34 -50.92 11.24
C LYS A 793 -7.23 -50.08 12.50
N ASN A 794 -6.02 -49.82 12.99
CA ASN A 794 -5.81 -48.98 14.17
C ASN A 794 -6.31 -47.54 13.96
N ILE A 795 -6.19 -46.97 12.75
CA ILE A 795 -6.71 -45.63 12.45
C ILE A 795 -8.24 -45.62 12.43
N ILE A 796 -8.87 -46.65 11.86
CA ILE A 796 -10.34 -46.79 11.89
C ILE A 796 -10.83 -47.01 13.34
N HIS A 797 -10.08 -47.78 14.13
CA HIS A 797 -10.31 -47.96 15.56
C HIS A 797 -10.24 -46.63 16.31
N HIS A 798 -9.22 -45.82 16.05
CA HIS A 798 -9.07 -44.48 16.60
C HIS A 798 -10.32 -43.63 16.32
N LEU A 799 -10.77 -43.60 15.06
CA LEU A 799 -11.98 -42.86 14.67
C LEU A 799 -13.25 -43.36 15.37
N LEU A 800 -13.41 -44.67 15.50
CA LEU A 800 -14.66 -45.27 15.98
C LEU A 800 -14.75 -45.36 17.52
N PHE A 801 -13.62 -45.47 18.21
CA PHE A 801 -13.56 -45.88 19.61
C PHE A 801 -12.72 -44.95 20.51
N GLU A 802 -12.21 -43.83 20.02
CA GLU A 802 -11.54 -42.84 20.88
C GLU A 802 -12.42 -41.64 21.25
N ASP A 803 -12.21 -41.15 22.48
CA ASP A 803 -12.97 -40.05 23.08
C ASP A 803 -12.36 -38.68 22.75
N VAL A 804 -13.03 -37.62 23.22
CA VAL A 804 -12.70 -36.21 22.95
C VAL A 804 -11.33 -35.80 23.55
N ASP A 805 -10.77 -36.58 24.47
CA ASP A 805 -9.50 -36.29 25.13
C ASP A 805 -8.29 -36.93 24.40
N GLY A 806 -8.52 -37.70 23.33
CA GLY A 806 -7.47 -38.23 22.44
C GLY A 806 -6.59 -39.30 23.08
N ILE A 807 -7.09 -39.98 24.13
CA ILE A 807 -6.38 -41.06 24.81
C ILE A 807 -7.36 -42.21 25.08
N ALA A 808 -7.63 -43.07 24.09
CA ALA A 808 -8.11 -44.40 24.41
C ALA A 808 -7.32 -45.49 23.65
N GLU A 809 -6.29 -46.01 24.33
CA GLU A 809 -5.71 -47.30 23.97
C GLU A 809 -6.77 -48.39 24.22
N ILE A 810 -7.14 -49.13 23.16
CA ILE A 810 -8.07 -50.26 23.25
C ILE A 810 -7.46 -51.31 24.18
N ASP A 811 -7.85 -51.27 25.46
CA ASP A 811 -7.48 -52.25 26.46
C ASP A 811 -8.71 -53.05 26.88
N ALA A 812 -8.80 -54.29 26.40
CA ALA A 812 -9.87 -55.22 26.75
C ALA A 812 -9.98 -55.51 28.27
N THR A 813 -8.99 -55.11 29.06
CA THR A 813 -8.89 -55.31 30.51
C THR A 813 -9.29 -54.08 31.31
N ASN A 814 -8.83 -52.88 30.92
CA ASN A 814 -9.03 -51.64 31.67
C ASN A 814 -10.08 -50.69 31.05
N ASN A 815 -10.33 -50.78 29.75
CA ASN A 815 -11.37 -50.04 29.05
C ASN A 815 -12.13 -50.94 28.06
N PRO A 816 -12.91 -51.94 28.55
CA PRO A 816 -13.61 -52.89 27.68
C PRO A 816 -14.75 -52.24 26.86
N VAL A 817 -15.06 -50.96 27.10
CA VAL A 817 -16.18 -50.20 26.52
C VAL A 817 -15.72 -48.74 26.27
N PRO A 818 -14.93 -48.47 25.22
CA PRO A 818 -14.44 -47.12 24.92
C PRO A 818 -15.56 -46.17 24.45
N ASP A 819 -15.51 -44.90 24.84
CA ASP A 819 -16.37 -43.82 24.32
C ASP A 819 -15.83 -43.35 22.94
N GLY A 820 -16.66 -43.24 21.90
CA GLY A 820 -16.22 -42.89 20.53
C GLY A 820 -17.36 -42.80 19.51
N LEU A 821 -17.13 -42.53 18.21
CA LEU A 821 -18.21 -42.38 17.21
C LEU A 821 -19.18 -43.58 17.16
N ALA A 822 -18.70 -44.78 17.48
CA ALA A 822 -19.52 -45.99 17.54
C ALA A 822 -20.41 -46.09 18.80
N ARG A 823 -20.27 -45.18 19.78
CA ARG A 823 -20.98 -45.20 21.07
C ARG A 823 -21.28 -43.78 21.60
N CYS A 824 -22.55 -43.44 21.84
CA CYS A 824 -22.94 -42.15 22.44
C CYS A 824 -23.28 -42.34 23.93
N SER A 825 -22.82 -41.45 24.82
CA SER A 825 -23.18 -41.46 26.24
C SER A 825 -23.88 -40.13 26.64
N GLY A 826 -25.06 -40.22 27.29
CA GLY A 826 -25.79 -39.04 27.80
C GLY A 826 -27.28 -38.96 27.43
N ALA A 827 -28.05 -38.13 28.17
CA ALA A 827 -29.47 -37.91 27.90
C ALA A 827 -29.65 -36.99 26.68
N GLY A 828 -30.14 -37.54 25.56
CA GLY A 828 -30.33 -36.84 24.29
C GLY A 828 -29.49 -37.37 23.12
N CYS A 829 -28.67 -38.39 23.35
CA CYS A 829 -27.92 -39.09 22.33
C CYS A 829 -28.79 -40.10 21.57
N THR A 830 -28.92 -39.93 20.25
CA THR A 830 -29.24 -41.02 19.29
C THR A 830 -27.96 -41.30 18.50
N GLY A 831 -27.13 -42.23 18.97
CA GLY A 831 -25.99 -42.72 18.19
C GLY A 831 -26.49 -43.81 17.25
N ASN A 832 -26.16 -43.76 15.95
CA ASN A 832 -26.58 -44.81 15.02
C ASN A 832 -25.33 -45.54 14.53
N THR A 833 -25.29 -46.86 14.69
CA THR A 833 -24.27 -47.75 14.10
C THR A 833 -24.03 -47.42 12.62
N ALA A 834 -25.09 -47.06 11.88
CA ALA A 834 -25.00 -46.65 10.48
C ALA A 834 -24.24 -45.32 10.26
N ILE A 835 -24.36 -44.33 11.16
CA ILE A 835 -23.61 -43.06 11.03
C ILE A 835 -22.12 -43.29 11.26
N ALA A 836 -21.78 -44.06 12.29
CA ALA A 836 -20.40 -44.43 12.58
C ALA A 836 -19.79 -45.26 11.44
N ALA A 837 -20.55 -46.21 10.88
CA ALA A 837 -20.14 -46.98 9.71
C ALA A 837 -19.93 -46.07 8.48
N LYS A 838 -20.85 -45.14 8.19
CA LYS A 838 -20.67 -44.17 7.08
C LYS A 838 -19.37 -43.37 7.23
N ALA A 839 -19.06 -42.90 8.43
CA ALA A 839 -17.82 -42.15 8.70
C ALA A 839 -16.56 -43.01 8.49
N ALA A 840 -16.54 -44.24 9.02
CA ALA A 840 -15.40 -45.15 8.84
C ALA A 840 -15.18 -45.56 7.37
N CYS A 841 -16.25 -45.84 6.63
CA CYS A 841 -16.17 -46.07 5.18
C CYS A 841 -15.64 -44.85 4.44
N ALA A 842 -16.13 -43.64 4.77
CA ALA A 842 -15.71 -42.42 4.10
C ALA A 842 -14.22 -42.11 4.36
N ALA A 843 -13.75 -42.35 5.59
CA ALA A 843 -12.34 -42.23 5.94
C ALA A 843 -11.45 -43.21 5.15
N MET A 844 -11.93 -44.43 4.92
CA MET A 844 -11.21 -45.40 4.08
C MET A 844 -11.17 -44.94 2.62
N LEU A 845 -12.32 -44.60 2.02
CA LEU A 845 -12.39 -44.16 0.62
C LEU A 845 -11.59 -42.88 0.37
N GLY A 846 -11.65 -41.91 1.28
CA GLY A 846 -10.91 -40.65 1.16
C GLY A 846 -9.42 -40.75 1.46
N SER A 847 -8.93 -41.93 1.87
CA SER A 847 -7.53 -42.11 2.24
C SER A 847 -6.60 -42.18 1.03
N SER A 848 -5.30 -42.00 1.29
CA SER A 848 -4.26 -42.21 0.28
C SER A 848 -4.20 -43.65 -0.24
N ALA A 849 -4.71 -44.63 0.52
CA ALA A 849 -4.75 -46.03 0.09
C ALA A 849 -5.59 -46.25 -1.16
N VAL A 850 -6.59 -45.38 -1.37
CA VAL A 850 -7.51 -45.42 -2.50
C VAL A 850 -7.17 -44.33 -3.52
N THR A 851 -6.84 -43.13 -3.04
CA THR A 851 -6.68 -41.94 -3.90
C THR A 851 -5.30 -41.80 -4.53
N LEU A 852 -4.26 -42.49 -4.04
CA LEU A 852 -2.92 -42.49 -4.65
C LEU A 852 -2.65 -43.80 -5.41
N GLN A 853 -1.74 -43.75 -6.39
CA GLN A 853 -1.27 -44.90 -7.18
C GLN A 853 0.25 -44.99 -7.17
#